data_AF-A0A091JFM4-F1
#
_entry.id   AF-A0A091JFM4-F1
#
_cell.length_a   1.000
_cell.length_b   1.000
_cell.length_c   1.000
_cell.angle_alpha   90.00
_cell.angle_beta   90.00
_cell.angle_gamma   90.00
#
_symmetry.space_group_name_H-M   'P 1'
#
loop_
_entity.id
_entity.type
_entity.pdbx_description
1 polymer ?
#
loop_
_entity_poly.entity_id
_entity_poly.type
_entity_poly.pdbx_seq_one_letter_code
_entity_poly.pdbx_strand_id
1 'polypeptide(L)'
;MDESFRDRTAFIRGAKDIAKEVKKHAAKKVSKGMDRMQDEYTKRSYSRFEEEEDDEDYPPQDGYYRGGEGANEEEGASSDATEGHDEEDEIYEGEYQGIPRHDSLKTGERLGAEAAVGAFDDSEGQRRKDKEELAQQYELILQECGHGRFQWTLYFVLGLALMADGVEVFVVGFVLPSAEKDMCLSDSNKGMLGEEGTGGTGRPGGRGAARLGRRQCLLISLSVNSVFAFFSSFVQGYGTFLFCRLLSGVGIGGSIPIVFSYFSEFLAQEKRGEHLSWLCMFWMIGGIYASAMAWAIIPHYGWSFQMGSAYQFHSWRVFVLVCAFPSVFAIGALTTMPSSALQNGKHDEAWMVLKQVHDTNMRAKGHPERVFSVTHIKTIKREDELIEIQSDTGTWYRTPRVPSSPLVWSNFQQCFAPEYRRVTLMMMAVWFTMSFSYYGLTVWFPDMIKHLQNIEYASRTKLFTREKVRHFTFNFTLENQIHQGGEYFNDKFIGLKMKSVTFEDSLFEECYFEDITSSNTFFKNCTFISTVFYNTDLFEYKFINSRVVNSTFLHNKEGCQLDFSDDNNAYMIYFVSFLGTLAVLPGNIVSALLMDKIGRLRMLAGSSVMSCVSCFFLSFGNSESAMIALLCLFGGVSIASWNALDVLTVELYPSDKR
;
A
#
# COMPACT_ATOMS: atom_id res chain seq x y z
N MET A 1 25.13 21.77 62.81
CA MET A 1 24.37 21.58 61.56
C MET A 1 25.25 21.61 60.31
N ASP A 2 26.49 22.10 60.38
CA ASP A 2 27.35 22.22 59.18
C ASP A 2 28.12 20.95 58.76
N GLU A 3 28.36 19.98 59.67
CA GLU A 3 29.04 18.73 59.30
C GLU A 3 28.16 17.80 58.43
N SER A 4 26.84 17.76 58.69
CA SER A 4 25.90 16.92 57.92
C SER A 4 25.73 17.39 56.46
N PHE A 5 25.91 18.69 56.20
CA PHE A 5 25.84 19.25 54.84
C PHE A 5 27.11 18.96 54.03
N ARG A 6 28.26 18.89 54.69
CA ARG A 6 29.56 18.55 54.08
C ARG A 6 29.64 17.07 53.68
N ASP A 7 29.07 16.18 54.51
CA ASP A 7 28.98 14.75 54.20
C ASP A 7 28.02 14.45 53.05
N ARG A 8 26.88 15.16 52.96
CA ARG A 8 25.95 15.01 51.82
C ARG A 8 26.57 15.47 50.50
N THR A 9 27.37 16.55 50.51
CA THR A 9 28.06 17.01 49.30
C THR A 9 29.21 16.08 48.91
N ALA A 10 29.94 15.50 49.87
CA ALA A 10 30.95 14.48 49.60
C ALA A 10 30.32 13.18 49.04
N PHE A 11 29.18 12.75 49.58
CA PHE A 11 28.43 11.58 49.08
C PHE A 11 27.91 11.79 47.65
N ILE A 12 27.35 12.97 47.36
CA ILE A 12 26.88 13.32 46.00
C ILE A 12 28.05 13.38 45.01
N ARG A 13 29.22 13.85 45.44
CA ARG A 13 30.44 13.85 44.60
C ARG A 13 30.91 12.42 44.31
N GLY A 14 30.97 11.57 45.33
CA GLY A 14 31.32 10.15 45.20
C GLY A 14 30.36 9.39 44.28
N ALA A 15 29.05 9.61 44.43
CA ALA A 15 28.04 9.00 43.55
C ALA A 15 28.18 9.47 42.09
N LYS A 16 28.53 10.74 41.87
CA LYS A 16 28.75 11.31 40.53
C LYS A 16 30.02 10.77 39.88
N ASP A 17 31.08 10.54 40.65
CA ASP A 17 32.32 9.95 40.17
C ASP A 17 32.15 8.45 39.87
N ILE A 18 31.39 7.71 40.69
CA ILE A 18 31.01 6.32 40.42
C ILE A 18 30.15 6.22 39.15
N ALA A 19 29.16 7.10 38.97
CA ALA A 19 28.35 7.11 37.75
C ALA A 19 29.19 7.43 36.49
N LYS A 20 30.20 8.30 36.62
CA LYS A 20 31.13 8.63 35.52
C LYS A 20 32.03 7.44 35.18
N GLU A 21 32.50 6.70 36.18
CA GLU A 21 33.33 5.51 35.96
C GLU A 21 32.52 4.32 35.42
N VAL A 22 31.27 4.14 35.89
CA VAL A 22 30.33 3.17 35.31
C VAL A 22 30.01 3.50 33.85
N LYS A 23 29.79 4.79 33.52
CA LYS A 23 29.61 5.22 32.13
C LYS A 23 30.86 4.97 31.27
N LYS A 24 32.06 5.13 31.83
CA LYS A 24 33.33 4.85 31.16
C LYS A 24 33.56 3.35 30.94
N HIS A 25 33.19 2.52 31.92
CA HIS A 25 33.24 1.06 31.79
C HIS A 25 32.16 0.52 30.84
N ALA A 26 30.97 1.12 30.82
CA ALA A 26 29.92 0.80 29.86
C ALA A 26 30.33 1.21 28.44
N ALA A 27 30.92 2.40 28.26
CA ALA A 27 31.47 2.83 26.98
C ALA A 27 32.62 1.93 26.51
N LYS A 28 33.50 1.48 27.40
CA LYS A 28 34.54 0.48 27.08
C LYS A 28 33.96 -0.88 26.71
N LYS A 29 32.90 -1.35 27.38
CA LYS A 29 32.22 -2.62 27.02
C LYS A 29 31.46 -2.52 25.69
N VAL A 30 30.85 -1.37 25.41
CA VAL A 30 30.17 -1.10 24.12
C VAL A 30 31.20 -0.96 22.99
N SER A 31 32.32 -0.29 23.21
CA SER A 31 33.44 -0.23 22.24
C SER A 31 34.00 -1.62 21.98
N LYS A 32 34.26 -2.42 23.03
CA LYS A 32 34.78 -3.79 22.88
C LYS A 32 33.75 -4.75 22.24
N GLY A 33 32.46 -4.46 22.36
CA GLY A 33 31.38 -5.17 21.65
C GLY A 33 31.25 -4.72 20.20
N MET A 34 31.48 -3.43 19.92
CA MET A 34 31.53 -2.86 18.58
C MET A 34 32.75 -3.39 17.81
N ASP A 35 33.93 -3.41 18.43
CA ASP A 35 35.15 -3.97 17.84
C ASP A 35 34.99 -5.47 17.54
N ARG A 36 34.29 -6.21 18.42
CA ARG A 36 34.04 -7.64 18.21
C ARG A 36 32.97 -7.92 17.14
N MET A 37 31.94 -7.07 17.01
CA MET A 37 30.97 -7.12 15.91
C MET A 37 31.60 -6.68 14.59
N GLN A 38 32.49 -5.69 14.63
CA GLN A 38 33.20 -5.19 13.46
C GLN A 38 34.25 -6.19 13.01
N ASP A 39 34.96 -6.88 13.91
CA ASP A 39 35.84 -8.00 13.59
C ASP A 39 35.05 -9.21 13.04
N GLU A 40 33.85 -9.50 13.55
CA GLU A 40 32.99 -10.55 12.98
C GLU A 40 32.44 -10.17 11.59
N TYR A 41 32.08 -8.90 11.37
CA TYR A 41 31.61 -8.39 10.08
C TYR A 41 32.77 -8.33 9.06
N THR A 42 33.96 -7.95 9.52
CA THR A 42 35.17 -7.87 8.68
C THR A 42 35.71 -9.27 8.37
N LYS A 43 35.68 -10.22 9.32
CA LYS A 43 35.99 -11.64 9.06
C LYS A 43 35.00 -12.29 8.10
N ARG A 44 33.71 -11.96 8.20
CA ARG A 44 32.67 -12.47 7.28
C ARG A 44 32.72 -11.82 5.90
N SER A 45 33.27 -10.61 5.82
CA SER A 45 33.62 -9.94 4.57
C SER A 45 34.88 -10.53 3.96
N TYR A 46 35.92 -10.82 4.76
CA TYR A 46 37.17 -11.43 4.28
C TYR A 46 37.00 -12.91 3.89
N SER A 47 36.20 -13.69 4.62
CA SER A 47 35.89 -15.08 4.21
C SER A 47 35.06 -15.15 2.93
N ARG A 48 34.38 -14.06 2.55
CA ARG A 48 33.70 -13.93 1.25
C ARG A 48 34.67 -13.57 0.11
N PHE A 49 35.86 -13.06 0.43
CA PHE A 49 36.92 -12.78 -0.55
C PHE A 49 37.95 -13.91 -0.65
N GLU A 50 38.20 -14.69 0.42
CA GLU A 50 39.09 -15.87 0.37
C GLU A 50 38.43 -17.09 -0.30
N GLU A 51 37.09 -17.15 -0.43
CA GLU A 51 36.42 -18.22 -1.21
C GLU A 51 36.53 -18.01 -2.75
N GLU A 52 37.17 -16.93 -3.23
CA GLU A 52 37.36 -16.64 -4.66
C GLU A 52 38.84 -16.72 -5.14
N GLU A 53 39.80 -17.11 -4.30
CA GLU A 53 41.24 -17.19 -4.70
C GLU A 53 41.95 -18.55 -4.47
N ASP A 54 41.31 -19.60 -3.94
CA ASP A 54 41.93 -20.92 -3.79
C ASP A 54 41.19 -22.01 -4.60
N ASP A 55 41.56 -22.17 -5.88
CA ASP A 55 41.35 -23.41 -6.65
C ASP A 55 42.50 -23.61 -7.67
N GLU A 56 43.74 -23.58 -7.17
CA GLU A 56 44.91 -24.23 -7.80
C GLU A 56 45.74 -24.93 -6.71
N ASP A 57 45.46 -26.22 -6.45
CA ASP A 57 46.51 -27.25 -6.36
C ASP A 57 45.94 -28.64 -6.02
N TYR A 58 46.22 -29.61 -6.88
CA TYR A 58 46.02 -31.04 -6.64
C TYR A 58 46.98 -31.55 -5.54
N PRO A 59 46.54 -32.28 -4.51
CA PRO A 59 47.45 -33.08 -3.71
C PRO A 59 47.73 -34.43 -4.40
N PRO A 60 49.01 -34.89 -4.48
CA PRO A 60 49.35 -36.17 -5.08
C PRO A 60 49.12 -37.34 -4.11
N GLN A 61 48.69 -38.47 -4.67
CA GLN A 61 48.46 -39.71 -3.94
C GLN A 61 49.75 -40.55 -3.89
N ASP A 62 50.07 -41.06 -2.69
CA ASP A 62 51.24 -41.85 -2.34
C ASP A 62 51.53 -43.03 -3.27
N GLY A 63 52.80 -43.13 -3.69
CA GLY A 63 53.39 -44.32 -4.32
C GLY A 63 54.77 -44.60 -3.72
N TYR A 64 54.82 -45.62 -2.86
CA TYR A 64 56.04 -46.20 -2.28
C TYR A 64 57.05 -46.62 -3.37
N TYR A 65 58.33 -46.21 -3.26
CA TYR A 65 59.49 -47.11 -3.09
C TYR A 65 60.79 -46.29 -2.98
N ARG A 66 61.58 -46.63 -1.96
CA ARG A 66 62.83 -45.98 -1.56
C ARG A 66 64.01 -46.86 -1.96
N GLY A 67 64.96 -46.28 -2.68
CA GLY A 67 66.41 -46.54 -2.67
C GLY A 67 66.95 -47.97 -2.70
N GLY A 68 67.64 -48.31 -3.79
CA GLY A 68 68.63 -49.38 -3.87
C GLY A 68 69.77 -48.95 -4.79
N GLU A 69 71.01 -49.12 -4.31
CA GLU A 69 72.28 -48.76 -4.93
C GLU A 69 72.55 -49.47 -6.28
N GLY A 70 73.42 -48.87 -7.10
CA GLY A 70 74.39 -49.63 -7.89
C GLY A 70 74.33 -49.54 -9.42
N ALA A 71 75.29 -48.79 -9.97
CA ALA A 71 76.16 -49.11 -11.11
C ALA A 71 75.63 -49.10 -12.57
N ASN A 72 76.43 -48.40 -13.41
CA ASN A 72 76.74 -48.62 -14.83
C ASN A 72 75.60 -48.36 -15.84
N GLU A 73 75.78 -47.80 -17.04
CA GLU A 73 76.92 -47.57 -17.92
C GLU A 73 76.45 -46.62 -19.07
N GLU A 74 77.36 -45.78 -19.58
CA GLU A 74 77.61 -45.41 -20.99
C GLU A 74 76.49 -44.83 -21.91
N GLU A 75 76.69 -43.59 -22.38
CA GLU A 75 76.94 -43.20 -23.80
C GLU A 75 75.66 -43.04 -24.64
N GLY A 76 75.48 -42.12 -25.59
CA GLY A 76 76.28 -41.09 -26.26
C GLY A 76 75.31 -40.27 -27.15
N ALA A 77 75.59 -38.98 -27.38
CA ALA A 77 75.87 -38.39 -28.71
C ALA A 77 74.74 -38.49 -29.77
N SER A 78 74.17 -37.33 -30.16
CA SER A 78 74.33 -36.73 -31.52
C SER A 78 73.30 -37.30 -32.52
N SER A 79 72.85 -36.70 -33.63
CA SER A 79 72.90 -35.37 -34.27
C SER A 79 71.98 -35.47 -35.52
N ASP A 80 71.45 -34.33 -35.95
CA ASP A 80 71.21 -33.91 -37.35
C ASP A 80 70.10 -34.44 -38.27
N ALA A 81 69.79 -33.51 -39.20
CA ALA A 81 69.28 -33.64 -40.58
C ALA A 81 67.79 -33.95 -40.78
N THR A 82 66.92 -33.00 -41.17
CA THR A 82 66.73 -32.29 -42.46
C THR A 82 66.08 -33.11 -43.59
N GLU A 83 64.93 -32.58 -44.06
CA GLU A 83 64.53 -32.35 -45.47
C GLU A 83 63.78 -33.45 -46.28
N GLY A 84 62.72 -33.02 -46.98
CA GLY A 84 62.10 -33.67 -48.15
C GLY A 84 60.56 -33.81 -48.07
N HIS A 85 59.74 -32.83 -48.52
CA HIS A 85 59.10 -32.70 -49.85
C HIS A 85 58.12 -33.85 -50.23
N ASP A 86 56.80 -33.57 -50.23
CA ASP A 86 55.87 -33.49 -51.40
C ASP A 86 55.43 -34.88 -51.92
N GLU A 87 54.23 -35.21 -52.38
CA GLU A 87 53.00 -34.55 -52.81
C GLU A 87 51.92 -35.66 -52.97
N GLU A 88 50.64 -35.26 -53.03
CA GLU A 88 49.51 -35.91 -53.76
C GLU A 88 48.71 -37.15 -53.23
N ASP A 89 47.40 -37.02 -53.48
CA ASP A 89 46.33 -38.00 -53.74
C ASP A 89 45.37 -38.49 -52.63
N GLU A 90 44.15 -37.91 -52.70
CA GLU A 90 42.86 -38.47 -52.26
C GLU A 90 42.53 -39.79 -52.99
N ILE A 91 41.90 -40.76 -52.30
CA ILE A 91 40.69 -41.54 -52.73
C ILE A 91 40.28 -42.58 -51.66
N TYR A 92 39.14 -42.27 -51.03
CA TYR A 92 37.89 -43.02 -50.79
C TYR A 92 37.79 -44.53 -50.41
N GLU A 93 36.75 -44.79 -49.59
CA GLU A 93 36.07 -46.02 -49.14
C GLU A 93 36.81 -46.90 -48.10
N GLY A 94 36.24 -47.29 -46.97
CA GLY A 94 34.87 -47.30 -46.44
C GLY A 94 34.86 -48.41 -45.37
N GLU A 95 34.02 -48.32 -44.32
CA GLU A 95 33.26 -49.46 -43.76
C GLU A 95 32.62 -49.18 -42.39
N TYR A 96 31.37 -49.65 -42.30
CA TYR A 96 30.64 -50.14 -41.13
C TYR A 96 30.14 -49.17 -40.04
N GLN A 97 28.88 -48.72 -40.22
CA GLN A 97 28.00 -48.36 -39.11
C GLN A 97 27.65 -49.62 -38.28
N GLY A 98 28.34 -49.79 -37.15
CA GLY A 98 27.95 -50.73 -36.10
C GLY A 98 26.75 -50.20 -35.30
N ILE A 99 25.70 -51.00 -35.21
CA ILE A 99 24.53 -50.75 -34.34
C ILE A 99 25.00 -50.76 -32.87
N PRO A 100 24.78 -49.71 -32.05
CA PRO A 100 25.23 -49.71 -30.66
C PRO A 100 24.47 -50.76 -29.83
N ARG A 101 25.20 -51.63 -29.15
CA ARG A 101 24.65 -52.52 -28.10
C ARG A 101 24.30 -51.70 -26.85
N HIS A 102 23.18 -52.07 -26.24
CA HIS A 102 22.39 -51.30 -25.26
C HIS A 102 23.03 -51.09 -23.86
N ASP A 103 24.32 -51.39 -23.68
CA ASP A 103 25.00 -51.33 -22.36
C ASP A 103 25.97 -50.14 -22.18
N SER A 104 26.16 -49.29 -23.19
CA SER A 104 27.01 -48.08 -23.07
C SER A 104 26.25 -46.78 -22.78
N LEU A 105 24.92 -46.81 -22.68
CA LEU A 105 24.09 -45.61 -22.47
C LEU A 105 24.19 -45.03 -21.03
N LYS A 106 24.44 -45.86 -20.02
CA LYS A 106 24.38 -45.40 -18.61
C LYS A 106 25.58 -44.58 -18.13
N THR A 107 26.74 -44.70 -18.78
CA THR A 107 27.95 -43.96 -18.38
C THR A 107 28.08 -42.65 -19.17
N GLY A 108 27.64 -42.63 -20.43
CA GLY A 108 27.57 -41.39 -21.23
C GLY A 108 26.48 -40.42 -20.79
N GLU A 109 25.32 -40.92 -20.33
CA GLU A 109 24.24 -40.06 -19.82
C GLU A 109 24.58 -39.39 -18.48
N ARG A 110 25.41 -40.00 -17.63
CA ARG A 110 25.85 -39.39 -16.36
C ARG A 110 26.91 -38.32 -16.56
N LEU A 111 27.90 -38.57 -17.43
CA LEU A 111 28.90 -37.57 -17.79
C LEU A 111 28.29 -36.41 -18.60
N GLY A 112 27.31 -36.70 -19.45
CA GLY A 112 26.53 -35.68 -20.16
C GLY A 112 25.59 -34.88 -19.25
N ALA A 113 25.03 -35.50 -18.20
CA ALA A 113 24.19 -34.81 -17.23
C ALA A 113 24.99 -33.96 -16.24
N GLU A 114 26.16 -34.42 -15.78
CA GLU A 114 27.06 -33.62 -14.92
C GLU A 114 27.71 -32.47 -15.69
N ALA A 115 28.13 -32.70 -16.95
CA ALA A 115 28.60 -31.62 -17.82
C ALA A 115 27.47 -30.65 -18.22
N ALA A 116 26.24 -31.14 -18.40
CA ALA A 116 25.08 -30.28 -18.67
C ALA A 116 24.69 -29.46 -17.43
N VAL A 117 24.77 -30.01 -16.22
CA VAL A 117 24.49 -29.29 -14.96
C VAL A 117 25.59 -28.27 -14.66
N GLY A 118 26.87 -28.61 -14.84
CA GLY A 118 27.99 -27.66 -14.72
C GLY A 118 27.94 -26.54 -15.77
N ALA A 119 27.61 -26.86 -17.03
CA ALA A 119 27.43 -25.85 -18.07
C ALA A 119 26.16 -24.99 -17.87
N PHE A 120 25.12 -25.51 -17.20
CA PHE A 120 23.94 -24.73 -16.81
C PHE A 120 24.25 -23.77 -15.67
N ASP A 121 25.02 -24.21 -14.68
CA ASP A 121 25.43 -23.41 -13.52
C ASP A 121 26.44 -22.31 -13.93
N ASP A 122 27.38 -22.61 -14.82
CA ASP A 122 28.26 -21.62 -15.46
C ASP A 122 27.49 -20.62 -16.34
N SER A 123 26.45 -21.07 -17.05
CA SER A 123 25.61 -20.20 -17.87
C SER A 123 24.73 -19.28 -17.02
N GLU A 124 24.19 -19.75 -15.90
CA GLU A 124 23.44 -18.92 -14.94
C GLU A 124 24.35 -17.95 -14.18
N GLY A 125 25.55 -18.39 -13.78
CA GLY A 125 26.58 -17.56 -13.16
C GLY A 125 27.04 -16.42 -14.08
N GLN A 126 27.33 -16.72 -15.34
CA GLN A 126 27.71 -15.72 -16.33
C GLN A 126 26.56 -14.73 -16.63
N ARG A 127 25.32 -15.23 -16.72
CA ARG A 127 24.12 -14.38 -16.86
C ARG A 127 23.89 -13.45 -15.68
N ARG A 128 24.29 -13.83 -14.47
CA ARG A 128 24.22 -12.96 -13.28
C ARG A 128 25.26 -11.85 -13.36
N LYS A 129 26.51 -12.18 -13.68
CA LYS A 129 27.59 -11.20 -13.86
C LYS A 129 27.24 -10.17 -14.94
N ASP A 130 26.73 -10.62 -16.09
CA ASP A 130 26.30 -9.72 -17.17
C ASP A 130 25.17 -8.76 -16.75
N LYS A 131 24.24 -9.22 -15.89
CA LYS A 131 23.17 -8.38 -15.35
C LYS A 131 23.67 -7.38 -14.31
N GLU A 132 24.63 -7.77 -13.48
CA GLU A 132 25.24 -6.89 -12.50
C GLU A 132 26.07 -5.79 -13.16
N GLU A 133 26.88 -6.15 -14.16
CA GLU A 133 27.60 -5.16 -14.99
C GLU A 133 26.63 -4.19 -15.68
N LEU A 134 25.51 -4.70 -16.20
CA LEU A 134 24.50 -3.87 -16.82
C LEU A 134 23.86 -2.89 -15.83
N ALA A 135 23.54 -3.35 -14.62
CA ALA A 135 22.98 -2.51 -13.57
C ALA A 135 23.98 -1.40 -13.17
N GLN A 136 25.27 -1.72 -13.07
CA GLN A 136 26.33 -0.75 -12.78
C GLN A 136 26.49 0.28 -13.92
N GLN A 137 26.50 -0.18 -15.17
CA GLN A 137 26.54 0.72 -16.32
C GLN A 137 25.34 1.68 -16.32
N TYR A 138 24.15 1.19 -15.98
CA TYR A 138 22.95 2.02 -15.89
C TYR A 138 23.03 3.08 -14.77
N GLU A 139 23.52 2.72 -13.59
CA GLU A 139 23.73 3.67 -12.49
C GLU A 139 24.72 4.79 -12.89
N LEU A 140 25.82 4.44 -13.58
CA LEU A 140 26.77 5.43 -14.10
C LEU A 140 26.11 6.40 -15.08
N ILE A 141 25.26 5.89 -15.98
CA ILE A 141 24.51 6.71 -16.94
C ILE A 141 23.54 7.66 -16.21
N LEU A 142 22.85 7.18 -15.17
CA LEU A 142 21.95 8.02 -14.37
C LEU A 142 22.70 9.09 -13.58
N GLN A 143 23.90 8.78 -13.07
CA GLN A 143 24.77 9.76 -12.42
C GLN A 143 25.20 10.85 -13.40
N GLU A 144 25.54 10.50 -14.64
CA GLU A 144 25.90 11.44 -15.70
C GLU A 144 24.72 12.33 -16.12
N CYS A 145 23.51 11.75 -16.27
CA CYS A 145 22.27 12.51 -16.51
C CYS A 145 22.02 13.58 -15.43
N GLY A 146 22.47 13.28 -14.20
CA GLY A 146 22.34 14.14 -13.03
C GLY A 146 20.90 14.37 -12.60
N HIS A 147 20.74 14.92 -11.39
CA HIS A 147 19.43 15.34 -10.89
C HIS A 147 19.12 16.79 -11.28
N GLY A 148 17.91 17.08 -11.75
CA GLY A 148 17.50 18.40 -12.23
C GLY A 148 16.00 18.54 -12.47
N ARG A 149 15.62 19.41 -13.42
CA ARG A 149 14.22 19.79 -13.69
C ARG A 149 13.35 18.62 -14.11
N PHE A 150 13.89 17.65 -14.82
CA PHE A 150 13.13 16.48 -15.25
C PHE A 150 12.66 15.66 -14.06
N GLN A 151 13.54 15.34 -13.10
CA GLN A 151 13.18 14.56 -11.92
C GLN A 151 12.18 15.27 -11.03
N TRP A 152 12.28 16.59 -10.86
CA TRP A 152 11.27 17.36 -10.12
C TRP A 152 9.92 17.37 -10.84
N THR A 153 9.91 17.48 -12.17
CA THR A 153 8.66 17.42 -12.95
C THR A 153 8.03 16.04 -12.80
N LEU A 154 8.82 14.97 -12.94
CA LEU A 154 8.37 13.60 -12.74
C LEU A 154 7.84 13.36 -11.32
N TYR A 155 8.54 13.89 -10.31
CA TYR A 155 8.13 13.85 -8.91
C TYR A 155 6.74 14.47 -8.70
N PHE A 156 6.47 15.65 -9.26
CA PHE A 156 5.13 16.26 -9.15
C PHE A 156 4.06 15.47 -9.90
N VAL A 157 4.35 14.96 -11.10
CA VAL A 157 3.39 14.18 -11.90
C VAL A 157 3.00 12.88 -11.19
N LEU A 158 4.01 12.14 -10.68
CA LEU A 158 3.78 10.90 -9.95
C LEU A 158 3.21 11.15 -8.55
N GLY A 159 3.59 12.27 -7.92
CA GLY A 159 2.96 12.74 -6.70
C GLY A 159 1.47 12.99 -6.88
N LEU A 160 1.03 13.61 -7.98
CA LEU A 160 -0.39 13.81 -8.26
C LEU A 160 -1.14 12.49 -8.47
N ALA A 161 -0.51 11.49 -9.10
CA ALA A 161 -1.08 10.14 -9.21
C ALA A 161 -1.25 9.49 -7.82
N LEU A 162 -0.22 9.58 -6.97
CA LEU A 162 -0.26 9.05 -5.61
C LEU A 162 -1.27 9.80 -4.72
N MET A 163 -1.42 11.12 -4.92
CA MET A 163 -2.44 11.93 -4.27
C MET A 163 -3.83 11.45 -4.67
N ALA A 164 -4.07 11.21 -5.97
CA ALA A 164 -5.36 10.71 -6.46
C ALA A 164 -5.71 9.33 -5.87
N ASP A 165 -4.73 8.43 -5.80
CA ASP A 165 -4.91 7.12 -5.17
C ASP A 165 -5.22 7.25 -3.67
N GLY A 166 -4.51 8.13 -2.96
CA GLY A 166 -4.79 8.43 -1.56
C GLY A 166 -6.21 8.95 -1.37
N VAL A 167 -6.66 9.91 -2.19
CA VAL A 167 -8.02 10.45 -2.12
C VAL A 167 -9.06 9.34 -2.23
N GLU A 168 -8.96 8.46 -3.24
CA GLU A 168 -9.95 7.39 -3.46
C GLU A 168 -10.01 6.38 -2.31
N VAL A 169 -8.88 6.05 -1.68
CA VAL A 169 -8.85 5.17 -0.51
C VAL A 169 -9.59 5.81 0.68
N PHE A 170 -9.37 7.10 0.95
CA PHE A 170 -10.03 7.78 2.07
C PHE A 170 -11.52 8.08 1.80
N VAL A 171 -11.91 8.31 0.54
CA VAL A 171 -13.30 8.61 0.14
C VAL A 171 -14.28 7.53 0.56
N VAL A 172 -13.90 6.25 0.45
CA VAL A 172 -14.77 5.12 0.82
C VAL A 172 -15.20 5.22 2.28
N GLY A 173 -14.27 5.53 3.19
CA GLY A 173 -14.56 5.68 4.63
C GLY A 173 -15.54 6.82 4.94
N PHE A 174 -15.52 7.90 4.17
CA PHE A 174 -16.41 9.05 4.39
C PHE A 174 -17.80 8.91 3.76
N VAL A 175 -17.90 8.18 2.65
CA VAL A 175 -19.13 8.01 1.89
C VAL A 175 -20.04 6.94 2.47
N LEU A 176 -19.49 5.82 2.95
CA LEU A 176 -20.27 4.67 3.41
C LEU A 176 -21.36 5.02 4.43
N PRO A 177 -21.08 5.77 5.53
CA PRO A 177 -22.11 6.08 6.52
C PRO A 177 -23.26 6.93 5.96
N SER A 178 -22.96 7.84 5.01
CA SER A 178 -23.97 8.67 4.35
C SER A 178 -24.79 7.87 3.34
N ALA A 179 -24.13 7.01 2.55
CA ALA A 179 -24.78 6.17 1.55
C ALA A 179 -25.70 5.11 2.17
N GLU A 180 -25.32 4.53 3.32
CA GLU A 180 -26.15 3.58 4.05
C GLU A 180 -27.46 4.17 4.55
N LYS A 181 -27.41 5.42 5.05
CA LYS A 181 -28.61 6.14 5.50
C LYS A 181 -29.50 6.56 4.34
N ASP A 182 -28.90 6.94 3.21
CA ASP A 182 -29.61 7.37 2.00
C ASP A 182 -30.42 6.23 1.39
N MET A 183 -29.85 5.01 1.37
CA MET A 183 -30.45 3.84 0.73
C MET A 183 -31.31 2.98 1.68
N CYS A 184 -31.66 3.47 2.87
CA CYS A 184 -32.52 2.79 3.85
C CYS A 184 -32.11 1.34 4.19
N LEU A 185 -30.81 1.05 4.32
CA LEU A 185 -30.34 -0.33 4.56
C LEU A 185 -30.58 -0.77 6.02
N SER A 186 -31.26 -1.91 6.18
CA SER A 186 -31.41 -2.62 7.46
C SER A 186 -30.04 -3.04 8.02
N ASP A 187 -29.86 -2.97 9.35
CA ASP A 187 -28.60 -3.27 10.05
C ASP A 187 -28.02 -4.65 9.69
N SER A 188 -28.88 -5.61 9.36
CA SER A 188 -28.48 -6.97 8.96
C SER A 188 -27.78 -7.04 7.60
N ASN A 189 -28.00 -6.06 6.71
CA ASN A 189 -27.38 -6.00 5.37
C ASN A 189 -26.12 -5.12 5.34
N LYS A 190 -25.78 -4.43 6.44
CA LYS A 190 -24.62 -3.54 6.54
C LYS A 190 -23.27 -4.28 6.54
N GLY A 191 -23.28 -5.58 6.83
CA GLY A 191 -22.07 -6.42 6.89
C GLY A 191 -21.88 -7.39 5.72
N MET A 192 -22.89 -7.58 4.86
CA MET A 192 -22.90 -8.73 3.93
C MET A 192 -22.03 -8.55 2.67
N LEU A 193 -21.30 -7.44 2.55
CA LEU A 193 -20.39 -7.19 1.41
C LEU A 193 -18.91 -7.07 1.80
N GLY A 194 -18.57 -7.38 3.06
CA GLY A 194 -17.18 -7.64 3.46
C GLY A 194 -16.61 -8.96 2.92
N GLU A 195 -17.48 -9.89 2.46
CA GLU A 195 -17.07 -11.23 2.02
C GLU A 195 -17.24 -11.52 0.53
N GLU A 196 -17.81 -10.61 -0.28
CA GLU A 196 -17.92 -10.81 -1.73
C GLU A 196 -16.74 -10.21 -2.54
N GLY A 197 -15.58 -10.05 -1.86
CA GLY A 197 -14.37 -9.44 -2.42
C GLY A 197 -13.12 -10.32 -2.46
N THR A 198 -13.09 -11.50 -1.83
CA THR A 198 -11.92 -12.40 -1.88
C THR A 198 -11.87 -13.25 -3.16
N GLY A 199 -12.70 -12.94 -4.16
CA GLY A 199 -12.63 -13.53 -5.51
C GLY A 199 -11.81 -12.71 -6.53
N GLY A 200 -11.39 -11.50 -6.19
CA GLY A 200 -10.74 -10.57 -7.14
C GLY A 200 -9.24 -10.77 -7.35
N THR A 201 -8.53 -11.44 -6.44
CA THR A 201 -7.09 -11.66 -6.56
C THR A 201 -6.79 -12.98 -7.29
N GLY A 202 -7.17 -13.06 -8.56
CA GLY A 202 -7.08 -14.34 -9.30
C GLY A 202 -7.20 -14.23 -10.82
N ARG A 203 -6.33 -13.43 -11.46
CA ARG A 203 -6.11 -13.21 -12.92
C ARG A 203 -7.01 -12.16 -13.61
N PRO A 204 -6.48 -11.36 -14.57
CA PRO A 204 -5.07 -11.11 -14.93
C PRO A 204 -4.80 -9.61 -15.19
N GLY A 205 -4.62 -8.80 -14.15
CA GLY A 205 -3.96 -7.49 -14.32
C GLY A 205 -2.54 -7.64 -14.91
N GLY A 206 -1.91 -8.79 -14.71
CA GLY A 206 -0.63 -9.17 -15.31
C GLY A 206 -0.68 -9.60 -16.78
N ARG A 207 -1.84 -9.65 -17.46
CA ARG A 207 -1.91 -10.08 -18.89
C ARG A 207 -1.25 -9.09 -19.85
N GLY A 208 -1.18 -7.82 -19.48
CA GLY A 208 -0.57 -6.75 -20.28
C GLY A 208 0.72 -6.18 -19.72
N ALA A 209 0.94 -6.22 -18.40
CA ALA A 209 2.04 -5.52 -17.73
C ALA A 209 3.44 -5.97 -18.17
N ALA A 210 3.59 -7.21 -18.64
CA ALA A 210 4.88 -7.72 -19.12
C ALA A 210 5.24 -7.25 -20.56
N ARG A 211 4.30 -6.67 -21.31
CA ARG A 211 4.51 -6.12 -22.66
C ARG A 211 4.24 -4.62 -22.76
N LEU A 212 3.41 -4.09 -21.87
CA LEU A 212 3.03 -2.68 -21.79
C LEU A 212 3.98 -2.01 -20.81
N GLY A 213 4.78 -1.05 -21.27
CA GLY A 213 5.74 -0.33 -20.41
C GLY A 213 5.06 0.30 -19.18
N ARG A 214 5.84 0.59 -18.13
CA ARG A 214 5.34 1.01 -16.81
C ARG A 214 4.40 2.23 -16.88
N ARG A 215 4.72 3.21 -17.74
CA ARG A 215 3.84 4.36 -18.03
C ARG A 215 2.44 3.94 -18.52
N GLN A 216 2.37 2.99 -19.45
CA GLN A 216 1.10 2.55 -20.01
C GLN A 216 0.30 1.75 -18.98
N CYS A 217 0.98 0.94 -18.17
CA CYS A 217 0.33 0.21 -17.07
C CYS A 217 -0.22 1.19 -16.03
N LEU A 218 0.54 2.22 -15.65
CA LEU A 218 0.08 3.28 -14.75
C LEU A 218 -1.12 4.06 -15.32
N LEU A 219 -1.08 4.43 -16.61
CA LEU A 219 -2.20 5.11 -17.29
C LEU A 219 -3.47 4.24 -17.30
N ILE A 220 -3.35 2.94 -17.58
CA ILE A 220 -4.50 2.03 -17.57
C ILE A 220 -5.09 1.92 -16.15
N SER A 221 -4.26 1.72 -15.14
CA SER A 221 -4.70 1.61 -13.74
C SER A 221 -5.40 2.89 -13.25
N LEU A 222 -4.82 4.06 -13.53
CA LEU A 222 -5.43 5.36 -13.19
C LEU A 222 -6.73 5.60 -13.98
N SER A 223 -6.79 5.21 -15.24
CA SER A 223 -8.01 5.35 -16.06
C SER A 223 -9.13 4.45 -15.55
N VAL A 224 -8.83 3.20 -15.19
CA VAL A 224 -9.78 2.29 -14.55
C VAL A 224 -10.30 2.89 -13.26
N ASN A 225 -9.42 3.39 -12.39
CA ASN A 225 -9.80 4.07 -11.15
C ASN A 225 -10.74 5.26 -11.43
N SER A 226 -10.35 6.18 -12.31
CA SER A 226 -11.10 7.40 -12.63
C SER A 226 -12.50 7.11 -13.21
N VAL A 227 -12.59 6.15 -14.14
CA VAL A 227 -13.86 5.80 -14.81
C VAL A 227 -14.85 5.18 -13.81
N PHE A 228 -14.40 4.21 -13.01
CA PHE A 228 -15.28 3.56 -12.04
C PHE A 228 -15.63 4.47 -10.85
N ALA A 229 -14.72 5.34 -10.42
CA ALA A 229 -15.00 6.37 -9.43
C ALA A 229 -16.10 7.33 -9.92
N PHE A 230 -15.98 7.85 -11.15
CA PHE A 230 -16.99 8.71 -11.77
C PHE A 230 -18.35 8.03 -11.87
N PHE A 231 -18.41 6.80 -12.41
CA PHE A 231 -19.67 6.05 -12.52
C PHE A 231 -20.29 5.74 -11.15
N SER A 232 -19.48 5.48 -10.11
CA SER A 232 -20.01 5.19 -8.76
C SER A 232 -20.88 6.32 -8.20
N SER A 233 -20.65 7.58 -8.60
CA SER A 233 -21.46 8.72 -8.14
C SER A 233 -22.89 8.72 -8.68
N PHE A 234 -23.15 8.09 -9.83
CA PHE A 234 -24.47 8.03 -10.48
C PHE A 234 -25.28 6.78 -10.10
N VAL A 235 -24.63 5.78 -9.52
CA VAL A 235 -25.28 4.49 -9.20
C VAL A 235 -26.19 4.61 -7.99
N GLN A 236 -27.47 4.23 -8.15
CA GLN A 236 -28.49 4.30 -7.09
C GLN A 236 -28.60 3.02 -6.25
N GLY A 237 -28.12 1.88 -6.75
CA GLY A 237 -28.14 0.62 -6.01
C GLY A 237 -26.90 0.42 -5.15
N TYR A 238 -27.07 0.07 -3.88
CA TYR A 238 -25.95 -0.15 -2.93
C TYR A 238 -24.95 -1.20 -3.41
N GLY A 239 -25.43 -2.36 -3.88
CA GLY A 239 -24.57 -3.44 -4.38
C GLY A 239 -23.78 -3.03 -5.64
N THR A 240 -24.42 -2.35 -6.58
CA THR A 240 -23.74 -1.84 -7.78
C THR A 240 -22.75 -0.71 -7.43
N PHE A 241 -23.06 0.12 -6.43
CA PHE A 241 -22.16 1.15 -5.92
C PHE A 241 -20.88 0.53 -5.37
N LEU A 242 -21.01 -0.50 -4.52
CA LEU A 242 -19.88 -1.24 -3.96
C LEU A 242 -19.09 -2.00 -5.03
N PHE A 243 -19.77 -2.59 -6.01
CA PHE A 243 -19.11 -3.24 -7.14
C PHE A 243 -18.25 -2.26 -7.96
N CYS A 244 -18.77 -1.07 -8.27
CA CYS A 244 -17.97 -0.03 -8.92
C CYS A 244 -16.75 0.38 -8.07
N ARG A 245 -16.90 0.45 -6.75
CA ARG A 245 -15.78 0.75 -5.84
C ARG A 245 -14.74 -0.34 -5.78
N LEU A 246 -15.15 -1.60 -5.82
CA LEU A 246 -14.23 -2.73 -5.90
C LEU A 246 -13.38 -2.66 -7.19
N LEU A 247 -14.00 -2.34 -8.33
CA LEU A 247 -13.27 -2.16 -9.60
C LEU A 247 -12.33 -0.94 -9.56
N SER A 248 -12.73 0.15 -8.91
CA SER A 248 -11.85 1.29 -8.64
C SER A 248 -10.63 0.88 -7.81
N GLY A 249 -10.87 0.08 -6.75
CA GLY A 249 -9.82 -0.45 -5.87
C GLY A 249 -8.80 -1.34 -6.57
N VAL A 250 -9.21 -2.10 -7.58
CA VAL A 250 -8.28 -2.86 -8.44
C VAL A 250 -7.33 -1.91 -9.20
N GLY A 251 -7.81 -0.74 -9.64
CA GLY A 251 -6.99 0.30 -10.25
C GLY A 251 -5.92 0.82 -9.29
N ILE A 252 -6.32 1.15 -8.06
CA ILE A 252 -5.43 1.65 -6.99
C ILE A 252 -4.35 0.61 -6.63
N GLY A 253 -4.75 -0.66 -6.48
CA GLY A 253 -3.81 -1.73 -6.16
C GLY A 253 -2.74 -1.95 -7.23
N GLY A 254 -3.04 -1.59 -8.49
CA GLY A 254 -2.08 -1.60 -9.59
C GLY A 254 -1.21 -0.35 -9.66
N SER A 255 -1.75 0.83 -9.40
CA SER A 255 -1.03 2.11 -9.59
C SER A 255 0.05 2.35 -8.55
N ILE A 256 -0.21 2.08 -7.26
CA ILE A 256 0.73 2.36 -6.15
C ILE A 256 2.13 1.75 -6.39
N PRO A 257 2.29 0.42 -6.59
CA PRO A 257 3.62 -0.18 -6.78
C PRO A 257 4.28 0.31 -8.07
N ILE A 258 3.51 0.59 -9.12
CA ILE A 258 4.04 1.08 -10.40
C ILE A 258 4.60 2.50 -10.24
N VAL A 259 3.97 3.37 -9.45
CA VAL A 259 4.45 4.73 -9.18
C VAL A 259 5.85 4.70 -8.54
N PHE A 260 6.03 3.89 -7.49
CA PHE A 260 7.33 3.76 -6.84
C PHE A 260 8.40 3.16 -7.76
N SER A 261 8.05 2.10 -8.49
CA SER A 261 8.96 1.46 -9.43
C SER A 261 9.34 2.38 -10.58
N TYR A 262 8.38 3.09 -11.18
CA TYR A 262 8.64 4.03 -12.29
C TYR A 262 9.43 5.25 -11.83
N PHE A 263 9.16 5.82 -10.65
CA PHE A 263 9.98 6.92 -10.13
C PHE A 263 11.42 6.46 -9.86
N SER A 264 11.58 5.28 -9.27
CA SER A 264 12.90 4.78 -8.91
C SER A 264 13.84 4.49 -10.08
N GLU A 265 13.32 4.27 -11.30
CA GLU A 265 14.14 4.04 -12.49
C GLU A 265 14.88 5.28 -12.98
N PHE A 266 14.40 6.47 -12.64
CA PHE A 266 15.00 7.74 -13.06
C PHE A 266 15.83 8.41 -11.95
N LEU A 267 16.00 7.72 -10.82
CA LEU A 267 16.73 8.22 -9.66
C LEU A 267 17.98 7.38 -9.42
N ALA A 268 19.12 8.06 -9.29
CA ALA A 268 20.38 7.45 -8.87
C ALA A 268 20.28 6.93 -7.43
N GLN A 269 20.96 5.82 -7.15
CA GLN A 269 20.88 5.11 -5.87
C GLN A 269 21.12 5.99 -4.63
N GLU A 270 22.01 6.98 -4.71
CA GLU A 270 22.42 7.82 -3.58
C GLU A 270 21.29 8.74 -3.05
N LYS A 271 20.45 9.29 -3.94
CA LYS A 271 19.36 10.23 -3.57
C LYS A 271 17.97 9.60 -3.62
N ARG A 272 17.91 8.32 -3.96
CA ARG A 272 16.66 7.61 -4.20
C ARG A 272 15.79 7.54 -2.96
N GLY A 273 16.37 7.22 -1.81
CA GLY A 273 15.64 7.14 -0.54
C GLY A 273 14.93 8.44 -0.16
N GLU A 274 15.67 9.54 -0.16
CA GLU A 274 15.16 10.87 0.16
C GLU A 274 13.93 11.21 -0.69
N HIS A 275 14.07 11.14 -2.01
CA HIS A 275 13.01 11.54 -2.93
C HIS A 275 11.82 10.59 -2.92
N LEU A 276 12.01 9.29 -2.74
CA LEU A 276 10.87 8.36 -2.57
C LEU A 276 10.11 8.65 -1.27
N SER A 277 10.81 9.03 -0.20
CA SER A 277 10.17 9.43 1.06
C SER A 277 9.35 10.71 0.90
N TRP A 278 9.90 11.72 0.20
CA TRP A 278 9.14 12.92 -0.18
C TRP A 278 7.92 12.59 -1.05
N LEU A 279 8.02 11.57 -1.92
CA LEU A 279 6.90 11.15 -2.78
C LEU A 279 5.71 10.67 -1.93
N CYS A 280 5.96 9.92 -0.85
CA CYS A 280 4.93 9.48 0.09
C CYS A 280 4.16 10.63 0.76
N MET A 281 4.65 11.88 0.72
CA MET A 281 3.89 13.04 1.21
C MET A 281 2.63 13.30 0.40
N PHE A 282 2.64 13.01 -0.90
CA PHE A 282 1.47 13.23 -1.74
C PHE A 282 0.29 12.33 -1.38
N TRP A 283 0.56 11.11 -0.91
CA TRP A 283 -0.48 10.24 -0.36
C TRP A 283 -1.24 10.91 0.79
N MET A 284 -0.49 11.50 1.73
CA MET A 284 -1.07 12.20 2.88
C MET A 284 -1.77 13.50 2.49
N ILE A 285 -1.23 14.22 1.50
CA ILE A 285 -1.91 15.39 0.92
C ILE A 285 -3.26 14.97 0.32
N GLY A 286 -3.33 13.79 -0.31
CA GLY A 286 -4.58 13.19 -0.80
C GLY A 286 -5.58 12.93 0.34
N GLY A 287 -5.12 12.35 1.45
CA GLY A 287 -5.97 12.13 2.63
C GLY A 287 -6.51 13.43 3.24
N ILE A 288 -5.67 14.48 3.34
CA ILE A 288 -6.08 15.80 3.82
C ILE A 288 -7.09 16.45 2.86
N TYR A 289 -6.86 16.31 1.55
CA TYR A 289 -7.80 16.80 0.54
C TYR A 289 -9.15 16.09 0.67
N ALA A 290 -9.17 14.76 0.79
CA ALA A 290 -10.40 13.98 0.94
C ALA A 290 -11.16 14.36 2.22
N SER A 291 -10.48 14.47 3.36
CA SER A 291 -11.13 14.84 4.63
C SER A 291 -11.61 16.29 4.64
N ALA A 292 -10.86 17.23 4.06
CA ALA A 292 -11.28 18.62 3.90
C ALA A 292 -12.50 18.76 2.98
N MET A 293 -12.53 18.04 1.85
CA MET A 293 -13.67 18.06 0.93
C MET A 293 -14.89 17.35 1.54
N ALA A 294 -14.71 16.27 2.31
CA ALA A 294 -15.78 15.61 3.03
C ALA A 294 -16.41 16.56 4.05
N TRP A 295 -15.58 17.24 4.83
CA TRP A 295 -16.01 18.25 5.80
C TRP A 295 -16.69 19.47 5.15
N ALA A 296 -16.25 19.90 3.96
CA ALA A 296 -16.84 21.06 3.27
C ALA A 296 -18.12 20.76 2.48
N ILE A 297 -18.33 19.52 2.02
CA ILE A 297 -19.43 19.18 1.09
C ILE A 297 -20.54 18.39 1.79
N ILE A 298 -20.20 17.35 2.55
CA ILE A 298 -21.19 16.42 3.12
C ILE A 298 -22.15 17.08 4.12
N PRO A 299 -21.69 17.88 5.11
CA PRO A 299 -22.59 18.48 6.10
C PRO A 299 -23.40 19.66 5.56
N HIS A 300 -23.03 20.24 4.41
CA HIS A 300 -23.73 21.38 3.84
C HIS A 300 -24.77 20.93 2.80
N TYR A 301 -26.06 21.07 3.14
CA TYR A 301 -27.19 20.65 2.31
C TYR A 301 -27.35 21.43 0.99
N GLY A 302 -26.69 22.60 0.87
CA GLY A 302 -26.78 23.48 -0.31
C GLY A 302 -26.22 22.91 -1.62
N TRP A 303 -25.55 21.76 -1.56
CA TRP A 303 -25.01 21.04 -2.73
C TRP A 303 -25.89 19.91 -3.24
N SER A 304 -27.04 19.65 -2.58
CA SER A 304 -28.00 18.66 -3.07
C SER A 304 -28.88 19.27 -4.15
N PHE A 305 -28.93 18.62 -5.32
CA PHE A 305 -29.74 19.06 -6.45
C PHE A 305 -30.67 17.94 -6.88
N GLN A 306 -31.93 18.28 -7.10
CA GLN A 306 -32.94 17.34 -7.57
C GLN A 306 -33.09 17.50 -9.09
N MET A 307 -32.68 16.48 -9.86
CA MET A 307 -32.79 16.48 -11.32
C MET A 307 -34.06 15.71 -11.71
N GLY A 308 -35.22 16.37 -11.66
CA GLY A 308 -36.53 15.76 -11.95
C GLY A 308 -37.17 15.01 -10.76
N SER A 309 -38.22 14.22 -11.03
CA SER A 309 -39.04 13.57 -9.98
C SER A 309 -38.45 12.26 -9.40
N ALA A 310 -37.42 11.68 -10.03
CA ALA A 310 -36.89 10.36 -9.66
C ALA A 310 -35.40 10.34 -9.25
N TYR A 311 -34.62 11.38 -9.57
CA TYR A 311 -33.19 11.43 -9.27
C TYR A 311 -32.87 12.51 -8.22
N GLN A 312 -32.60 12.08 -6.99
CA GLN A 312 -32.07 12.94 -5.93
C GLN A 312 -30.54 12.81 -5.88
N PHE A 313 -29.83 13.91 -6.15
CA PHE A 313 -28.37 13.96 -6.07
C PHE A 313 -27.96 14.50 -4.70
N HIS A 314 -27.66 13.60 -3.76
CA HIS A 314 -27.25 13.95 -2.40
C HIS A 314 -25.80 14.45 -2.35
N SER A 315 -25.46 15.27 -1.34
CA SER A 315 -24.15 15.92 -1.18
C SER A 315 -22.96 14.93 -1.22
N TRP A 316 -23.14 13.70 -0.74
CA TRP A 316 -22.10 12.68 -0.76
C TRP A 316 -21.72 12.23 -2.20
N ARG A 317 -22.65 12.29 -3.16
CA ARG A 317 -22.37 11.96 -4.58
C ARG A 317 -21.54 13.06 -5.24
N VAL A 318 -21.80 14.32 -4.89
CA VAL A 318 -20.99 15.48 -5.32
C VAL A 318 -19.57 15.37 -4.77
N PHE A 319 -19.42 14.99 -3.49
CA PHE A 319 -18.12 14.74 -2.89
C PHE A 319 -17.31 13.70 -3.69
N VAL A 320 -17.92 12.58 -4.07
CA VAL A 320 -17.26 11.54 -4.90
C VAL A 320 -16.79 12.09 -6.25
N LEU A 321 -17.60 12.92 -6.91
CA LEU A 321 -17.22 13.54 -8.18
C LEU A 321 -16.03 14.49 -8.03
N VAL A 322 -16.01 15.31 -6.99
CA VAL A 322 -14.91 16.24 -6.70
C VAL A 322 -13.61 15.47 -6.45
N CYS A 323 -13.69 14.34 -5.75
CA CYS A 323 -12.56 13.47 -5.47
C CYS A 323 -11.98 12.78 -6.71
N ALA A 324 -12.73 12.65 -7.81
CA ALA A 324 -12.20 12.12 -9.06
C ALA A 324 -11.31 13.12 -9.82
N PHE A 325 -11.36 14.43 -9.55
CA PHE A 325 -10.60 15.44 -10.32
C PHE A 325 -9.07 15.30 -10.25
N PRO A 326 -8.44 15.03 -9.09
CA PRO A 326 -7.00 14.74 -9.03
C PRO A 326 -6.58 13.58 -9.95
N SER A 327 -7.41 12.54 -10.08
CA SER A 327 -7.11 11.40 -10.96
C SER A 327 -7.07 11.79 -12.44
N VAL A 328 -8.03 12.60 -12.89
CA VAL A 328 -8.11 13.09 -14.28
C VAL A 328 -6.93 14.00 -14.59
N PHE A 329 -6.57 14.88 -13.64
CA PHE A 329 -5.40 15.75 -13.78
C PHE A 329 -4.09 14.93 -13.84
N ALA A 330 -3.95 13.90 -13.00
CA ALA A 330 -2.80 13.00 -13.02
C ALA A 330 -2.68 12.23 -14.34
N ILE A 331 -3.79 11.74 -14.91
CA ILE A 331 -3.81 11.09 -16.23
C ILE A 331 -3.31 12.07 -17.30
N GLY A 332 -3.85 13.29 -17.33
CA GLY A 332 -3.42 14.33 -18.26
C GLY A 332 -1.93 14.63 -18.13
N ALA A 333 -1.42 14.80 -16.91
CA ALA A 333 -0.03 15.08 -16.66
C ALA A 333 0.90 13.91 -17.07
N LEU A 334 0.49 12.66 -16.81
CA LEU A 334 1.26 11.46 -17.14
C LEU A 334 1.37 11.20 -18.65
N THR A 335 0.44 11.70 -19.46
CA THR A 335 0.57 11.63 -20.92
C THR A 335 1.80 12.39 -21.44
N THR A 336 2.29 13.41 -20.72
CA THR A 336 3.44 14.22 -21.13
C THR A 336 4.79 13.57 -20.81
N MET A 337 4.80 12.54 -19.95
CA MET A 337 6.02 11.88 -19.48
C MET A 337 6.46 10.77 -20.46
N PRO A 338 7.78 10.51 -20.60
CA PRO A 338 8.29 9.46 -21.47
C PRO A 338 8.04 8.05 -20.92
N SER A 339 7.88 7.06 -21.79
CA SER A 339 7.75 5.66 -21.39
C SER A 339 9.08 5.09 -20.85
N SER A 340 9.01 4.19 -19.86
CA SER A 340 10.17 3.42 -19.38
C SER A 340 10.62 2.39 -20.43
N ALA A 341 11.41 2.83 -21.42
CA ALA A 341 11.85 1.98 -22.53
C ALA A 341 12.92 0.95 -22.15
N LEU A 342 13.51 1.06 -20.95
CA LEU A 342 14.64 0.24 -20.51
C LEU A 342 14.32 -1.26 -20.43
N GLN A 343 13.11 -1.62 -19.99
CA GLN A 343 12.69 -3.03 -19.87
C GLN A 343 12.33 -3.69 -21.20
N ASN A 344 12.10 -2.92 -22.27
CA ASN A 344 11.60 -3.46 -23.54
C ASN A 344 12.71 -3.93 -24.50
N GLY A 345 13.98 -3.87 -24.10
CA GLY A 345 15.12 -4.29 -24.94
C GLY A 345 15.36 -3.41 -26.17
N LYS A 346 14.60 -2.32 -26.34
CA LYS A 346 14.73 -1.38 -27.43
C LYS A 346 15.78 -0.34 -27.10
N HIS A 347 17.02 -0.58 -27.56
CA HIS A 347 18.17 0.26 -27.26
C HIS A 347 17.96 1.73 -27.66
N ASP A 348 17.38 1.97 -28.85
CA ASP A 348 17.20 3.32 -29.39
C ASP A 348 16.17 4.14 -28.60
N GLU A 349 15.05 3.53 -28.21
CA GLU A 349 14.02 4.19 -27.39
C GLU A 349 14.58 4.53 -26.00
N ALA A 350 15.34 3.63 -25.38
CA ALA A 350 15.95 3.86 -24.07
C ALA A 350 16.99 4.99 -24.12
N TRP A 351 17.83 5.01 -25.15
CA TRP A 351 18.84 6.05 -25.34
C TRP A 351 18.20 7.42 -25.59
N MET A 352 17.16 7.50 -26.41
CA MET A 352 16.43 8.75 -26.66
C MET A 352 15.82 9.34 -25.39
N VAL A 353 15.22 8.49 -24.54
CA VAL A 353 14.64 8.93 -23.27
C VAL A 353 15.75 9.43 -22.33
N LEU A 354 16.83 8.68 -22.16
CA LEU A 354 17.95 9.10 -21.29
C LEU A 354 18.60 10.39 -21.78
N LYS A 355 18.79 10.55 -23.08
CA LYS A 355 19.26 11.80 -23.68
C LYS A 355 18.30 12.97 -23.41
N GLN A 356 16.99 12.75 -23.56
CA GLN A 356 15.98 13.77 -23.23
C GLN A 356 16.08 14.19 -21.76
N VAL A 357 16.29 13.24 -20.83
CA VAL A 357 16.49 13.52 -19.41
C VAL A 357 17.75 14.34 -19.18
N HIS A 358 18.88 13.90 -19.73
CA HIS A 358 20.17 14.60 -19.64
C HIS A 358 20.07 16.03 -20.18
N ASP A 359 19.56 16.22 -21.39
CA ASP A 359 19.47 17.53 -22.05
C ASP A 359 18.54 18.47 -21.27
N THR A 360 17.43 17.96 -20.73
CA THR A 360 16.51 18.75 -19.89
C THR A 360 17.20 19.22 -18.61
N ASN A 361 18.01 18.36 -18.00
CA ASN A 361 18.72 18.66 -16.76
C ASN A 361 19.90 19.61 -16.97
N MET A 362 20.70 19.40 -18.02
CA MET A 362 21.86 20.25 -18.33
C MET A 362 21.43 21.63 -18.84
N ARG A 363 20.35 21.71 -19.62
CA ARG A 363 19.74 22.99 -20.02
C ARG A 363 19.23 23.79 -18.83
N ALA A 364 18.66 23.12 -17.82
CA ALA A 364 18.20 23.78 -16.59
C ALA A 364 19.34 24.25 -15.69
N LYS A 365 20.50 23.57 -15.72
CA LYS A 365 21.72 23.96 -14.99
C LYS A 365 22.53 25.06 -15.69
N GLY A 366 22.15 25.46 -16.91
CA GLY A 366 22.86 26.49 -17.69
C GLY A 366 24.08 25.97 -18.45
N HIS A 367 24.22 24.66 -18.63
CA HIS A 367 25.32 24.02 -19.37
C HIS A 367 24.80 23.23 -20.59
N PRO A 368 24.20 23.87 -21.60
CA PRO A 368 23.67 23.17 -22.77
C PRO A 368 24.75 22.52 -23.63
N GLU A 369 26.03 22.90 -23.47
CA GLU A 369 27.15 22.35 -24.25
C GLU A 369 27.59 20.93 -23.83
N ARG A 370 27.18 20.42 -22.67
CA ARG A 370 27.55 19.06 -22.27
C ARG A 370 26.84 18.05 -23.16
N VAL A 371 27.62 17.22 -23.84
CA VAL A 371 27.12 16.16 -24.72
C VAL A 371 26.97 14.88 -23.92
N PHE A 372 25.84 14.19 -24.09
CA PHE A 372 25.63 12.86 -23.52
C PHE A 372 26.70 11.90 -24.06
N SER A 373 27.61 11.43 -23.20
CA SER A 373 28.81 10.70 -23.64
C SER A 373 28.59 9.22 -23.95
N VAL A 374 27.43 8.68 -23.53
CA VAL A 374 27.11 7.26 -23.64
C VAL A 374 26.57 6.95 -25.04
N THR A 375 27.30 6.14 -25.80
CA THR A 375 26.93 5.76 -27.18
C THR A 375 26.29 4.38 -27.28
N HIS A 376 26.60 3.45 -26.38
CA HIS A 376 26.05 2.09 -26.35
C HIS A 376 25.62 1.69 -24.93
N ILE A 377 24.40 1.16 -24.83
CA ILE A 377 23.82 0.57 -23.61
C ILE A 377 23.74 -0.93 -23.90
N LYS A 378 24.41 -1.77 -23.11
CA LYS A 378 24.22 -3.23 -23.22
C LYS A 378 22.73 -3.50 -22.97
N THR A 379 22.00 -4.09 -23.90
CA THR A 379 20.62 -4.53 -23.66
C THR A 379 20.61 -6.03 -23.43
N ILE A 380 19.77 -6.50 -22.49
CA ILE A 380 19.52 -7.94 -22.33
C ILE A 380 18.91 -8.44 -23.64
N LYS A 381 19.65 -9.24 -24.41
CA LYS A 381 19.08 -10.00 -25.54
C LYS A 381 18.01 -10.93 -24.96
N ARG A 382 16.74 -10.62 -25.19
CA ARG A 382 15.63 -11.47 -24.79
C ARG A 382 15.60 -12.66 -25.76
N GLU A 383 15.58 -13.89 -25.24
CA GLU A 383 15.52 -15.14 -26.04
C GLU A 383 14.33 -15.19 -27.02
N ASP A 384 13.38 -14.26 -26.93
CA ASP A 384 12.26 -14.10 -27.84
C ASP A 384 12.70 -13.82 -29.30
N GLU A 385 13.88 -13.22 -29.54
CA GLU A 385 14.42 -13.02 -30.91
C GLU A 385 14.84 -14.33 -31.58
N LEU A 386 15.25 -15.35 -30.81
CA LEU A 386 15.66 -16.64 -31.39
C LEU A 386 14.46 -17.42 -31.98
N ILE A 387 13.25 -17.11 -31.50
CA ILE A 387 12.00 -17.67 -32.03
C ILE A 387 11.55 -16.90 -33.29
N GLU A 388 11.90 -15.61 -33.39
CA GLU A 388 11.51 -14.75 -34.52
C GLU A 388 12.33 -15.06 -35.78
N ILE A 389 13.61 -15.44 -35.66
CA ILE A 389 14.46 -15.83 -36.81
C ILE A 389 13.96 -17.13 -37.48
N GLN A 390 13.21 -17.96 -36.78
CA GLN A 390 12.59 -19.17 -37.35
C GLN A 390 11.26 -18.87 -38.09
N SER A 391 10.74 -17.65 -37.98
CA SER A 391 9.43 -17.23 -38.51
C SER A 391 9.45 -16.55 -39.88
N ASP A 392 10.63 -16.42 -40.51
CA ASP A 392 10.77 -15.95 -41.89
C ASP A 392 10.27 -16.95 -42.95
N THR A 393 9.80 -18.13 -42.53
CA THR A 393 9.03 -19.04 -43.40
C THR A 393 7.54 -18.72 -43.29
N GLY A 394 7.09 -17.85 -44.20
CA GLY A 394 5.79 -17.20 -44.18
C GLY A 394 4.59 -18.11 -43.87
N THR A 395 3.98 -17.90 -42.71
CA THR A 395 2.58 -18.26 -42.43
C THR A 395 1.99 -17.33 -41.35
N TRP A 396 1.33 -16.27 -41.79
CA TRP A 396 0.79 -15.16 -40.98
C TRP A 396 -0.46 -15.49 -40.14
N TYR A 397 -0.94 -16.75 -40.16
CA TYR A 397 -2.19 -17.16 -39.48
C TYR A 397 -2.02 -18.11 -38.28
N ARG A 398 -0.81 -18.46 -37.86
CA ARG A 398 -0.59 -19.26 -36.64
C ARG A 398 0.40 -18.60 -35.69
N THR A 399 0.00 -17.52 -35.04
CA THR A 399 0.59 -17.17 -33.75
C THR A 399 -0.20 -17.88 -32.66
N PRO A 400 0.36 -18.90 -31.96
CA PRO A 400 -0.26 -19.35 -30.73
C PRO A 400 -0.09 -18.21 -29.72
N ARG A 401 -1.21 -17.67 -29.23
CA ARG A 401 -1.23 -16.79 -28.05
C ARG A 401 -0.63 -17.57 -26.88
N VAL A 402 0.67 -17.44 -26.62
CA VAL A 402 1.28 -17.96 -25.40
C VAL A 402 0.57 -17.26 -24.22
N PRO A 403 -0.11 -17.99 -23.33
CA PRO A 403 -0.78 -17.38 -22.19
C PRO A 403 0.31 -16.73 -21.32
N SER A 404 0.14 -15.47 -20.95
CA SER A 404 1.10 -14.66 -20.18
C SER A 404 1.22 -15.04 -18.69
N SER A 405 0.51 -16.08 -18.23
CA SER A 405 0.55 -16.52 -16.84
C SER A 405 1.87 -17.17 -16.37
N PRO A 406 2.65 -17.90 -17.19
CA PRO A 406 3.87 -18.55 -16.71
C PRO A 406 5.00 -17.54 -16.47
N LEU A 407 5.05 -16.40 -17.18
CA LEU A 407 6.10 -15.38 -17.00
C LEU A 407 5.93 -14.55 -15.72
N VAL A 408 4.70 -14.12 -15.42
CA VAL A 408 4.41 -13.40 -14.16
C VAL A 408 4.58 -14.34 -12.97
N TRP A 409 4.15 -15.60 -13.14
CA TRP A 409 4.30 -16.63 -12.12
C TRP A 409 5.76 -17.03 -11.92
N SER A 410 6.58 -17.10 -12.98
CA SER A 410 8.01 -17.38 -12.86
C SER A 410 8.75 -16.25 -12.15
N ASN A 411 8.44 -14.99 -12.45
CA ASN A 411 9.02 -13.83 -11.74
C ASN A 411 8.61 -13.82 -10.26
N PHE A 412 7.35 -14.14 -9.96
CA PHE A 412 6.88 -14.29 -8.58
C PHE A 412 7.61 -15.44 -7.86
N GLN A 413 7.82 -16.58 -8.52
CA GLN A 413 8.58 -17.70 -7.97
C GLN A 413 10.05 -17.35 -7.73
N GLN A 414 10.66 -16.51 -8.58
CA GLN A 414 12.02 -16.03 -8.39
C GLN A 414 12.18 -15.15 -7.14
N CYS A 415 11.14 -14.48 -6.66
CA CYS A 415 11.19 -13.78 -5.37
C CYS A 415 11.34 -14.74 -4.18
N PHE A 416 10.94 -16.01 -4.34
CA PHE A 416 11.14 -17.07 -3.34
C PHE A 416 12.39 -17.92 -3.56
N ALA A 417 13.29 -17.47 -4.45
CA ALA A 417 14.62 -18.07 -4.59
C ALA A 417 15.37 -18.06 -3.25
N PRO A 418 16.26 -19.04 -2.99
CA PRO A 418 16.91 -19.22 -1.69
C PRO A 418 17.63 -17.96 -1.18
N GLU A 419 18.14 -17.13 -2.09
CA GLU A 419 18.80 -15.85 -1.82
C GLU A 419 17.88 -14.79 -1.19
N TYR A 420 16.63 -14.68 -1.67
CA TYR A 420 15.69 -13.62 -1.27
C TYR A 420 14.57 -14.11 -0.34
N ARG A 421 14.35 -15.43 -0.27
CA ARG A 421 13.24 -16.05 0.48
C ARG A 421 13.11 -15.55 1.91
N ARG A 422 14.24 -15.41 2.64
CA ARG A 422 14.23 -14.91 4.02
C ARG A 422 13.78 -13.45 4.09
N VAL A 423 14.30 -12.60 3.20
CA VAL A 423 13.97 -11.17 3.13
C VAL A 423 12.51 -10.98 2.75
N THR A 424 12.03 -11.71 1.75
CA THR A 424 10.64 -11.66 1.30
C THR A 424 9.67 -12.11 2.39
N LEU A 425 9.94 -13.22 3.09
CA LEU A 425 9.09 -13.67 4.20
C LEU A 425 9.08 -12.68 5.37
N MET A 426 10.23 -12.10 5.73
CA MET A 426 10.29 -11.07 6.77
C MET A 426 9.54 -9.82 6.35
N MET A 427 9.66 -9.37 5.10
CA MET A 427 8.91 -8.22 4.57
C MET A 427 7.41 -8.46 4.55
N MET A 428 6.96 -9.63 4.11
CA MET A 428 5.54 -10.00 4.15
C MET A 428 4.99 -9.97 5.57
N ALA A 429 5.74 -10.49 6.55
CA ALA A 429 5.34 -10.46 7.95
C ALA A 429 5.25 -9.02 8.50
N VAL A 430 6.21 -8.15 8.18
CA VAL A 430 6.19 -6.73 8.59
C VAL A 430 5.03 -6.00 7.93
N TRP A 431 4.83 -6.13 6.62
CA TRP A 431 3.70 -5.53 5.91
C TRP A 431 2.36 -5.99 6.48
N PHE A 432 2.20 -7.29 6.74
CA PHE A 432 0.95 -7.84 7.29
C PHE A 432 0.66 -7.29 8.70
N THR A 433 1.63 -7.39 9.62
CA THR A 433 1.46 -6.92 11.01
C THR A 433 1.25 -5.41 11.09
N MET A 434 1.96 -4.65 10.26
CA MET A 434 1.82 -3.20 10.19
C MET A 434 0.47 -2.78 9.59
N SER A 435 0.03 -3.44 8.51
CA SER A 435 -1.29 -3.18 7.91
C SER A 435 -2.42 -3.53 8.87
N PHE A 436 -2.35 -4.70 9.52
CA PHE A 436 -3.37 -5.14 10.47
C PHE A 436 -3.51 -4.17 11.65
N SER A 437 -2.39 -3.73 12.22
CA SER A 437 -2.41 -2.80 13.36
C SER A 437 -2.88 -1.40 12.97
N TYR A 438 -2.35 -0.81 11.90
CA TYR A 438 -2.73 0.54 11.46
C TYR A 438 -4.18 0.59 11.00
N TYR A 439 -4.56 -0.23 10.02
CA TYR A 439 -5.91 -0.19 9.46
C TYR A 439 -6.96 -0.68 10.47
N GLY A 440 -6.64 -1.71 11.26
CA GLY A 440 -7.52 -2.20 12.32
C GLY A 440 -7.82 -1.13 13.37
N LEU A 441 -6.81 -0.39 13.80
CA LEU A 441 -7.01 0.73 14.71
C LEU A 441 -7.78 1.88 14.05
N THR A 442 -7.47 2.25 12.80
CA THR A 442 -8.21 3.32 12.09
C THR A 442 -9.70 3.04 11.94
N VAL A 443 -10.10 1.77 11.80
CA VAL A 443 -11.53 1.38 11.78
C VAL A 443 -12.12 1.39 13.19
N TRP A 444 -11.36 0.94 14.18
CA TRP A 444 -11.82 0.89 15.58
C TRP A 444 -12.01 2.29 16.21
N PHE A 445 -11.22 3.29 15.83
CA PHE A 445 -11.28 4.61 16.46
C PHE A 445 -12.63 5.34 16.31
N PRO A 446 -13.20 5.51 15.10
CA PRO A 446 -14.51 6.14 14.96
C PRO A 446 -15.60 5.42 15.74
N ASP A 447 -15.57 4.09 15.75
CA ASP A 447 -16.54 3.28 16.49
C ASP A 447 -16.41 3.46 18.01
N MET A 448 -15.18 3.54 18.53
CA MET A 448 -14.95 3.81 19.95
C MET A 448 -15.40 5.22 20.35
N ILE A 449 -15.10 6.23 19.53
CA ILE A 449 -15.55 7.62 19.77
C ILE A 449 -17.09 7.66 19.77
N LYS A 450 -17.72 7.04 18.77
CA LYS A 450 -19.17 6.91 18.68
C LYS A 450 -19.76 6.19 19.89
N HIS A 451 -19.09 5.14 20.37
CA HIS A 451 -19.51 4.41 21.57
C HIS A 451 -19.46 5.30 22.82
N LEU A 452 -18.36 6.05 23.03
CA LEU A 452 -18.25 7.00 24.15
C LEU A 452 -19.30 8.11 24.06
N GLN A 453 -19.53 8.65 22.87
CA GLN A 453 -20.59 9.63 22.62
C GLN A 453 -21.98 9.04 22.91
N ASN A 454 -22.23 7.80 22.53
CA ASN A 454 -23.49 7.12 22.83
C ASN A 454 -23.69 6.89 24.33
N ILE A 455 -22.63 6.57 25.09
CA ILE A 455 -22.70 6.46 26.56
C ILE A 455 -23.05 7.81 27.19
N GLU A 456 -22.37 8.89 26.77
CA GLU A 456 -22.65 10.25 27.25
C GLU A 456 -24.05 10.73 26.83
N TYR A 457 -24.51 10.35 25.63
CA TYR A 457 -25.87 10.61 25.18
C TYR A 457 -26.89 9.85 26.05
N ALA A 458 -26.65 8.56 26.29
CA ALA A 458 -27.52 7.73 27.12
C ALA A 458 -27.57 8.22 28.58
N SER A 459 -26.48 8.73 29.12
CA SER A 459 -26.44 9.28 30.49
C SER A 459 -27.28 10.56 30.65
N ARG A 460 -27.51 11.29 29.55
CA ARG A 460 -28.34 12.51 29.50
C ARG A 460 -29.82 12.24 29.16
N THR A 461 -30.20 10.97 29.00
CA THR A 461 -31.58 10.58 28.65
C THR A 461 -32.53 10.97 29.77
N LYS A 462 -33.61 11.70 29.42
CA LYS A 462 -34.64 12.05 30.39
C LYS A 462 -35.68 10.94 30.47
N LEU A 463 -35.86 10.37 31.66
CA LEU A 463 -36.88 9.36 31.92
C LEU A 463 -38.12 10.03 32.52
N PHE A 464 -39.24 9.86 31.84
CA PHE A 464 -40.55 10.29 32.29
C PHE A 464 -41.40 9.06 32.61
N THR A 465 -41.95 8.98 33.82
CA THR A 465 -42.70 7.79 34.27
C THR A 465 -44.12 8.16 34.67
N ARG A 466 -45.09 7.39 34.17
CA ARG A 466 -46.52 7.50 34.51
C ARG A 466 -47.09 8.91 34.36
N GLU A 467 -46.67 9.60 33.31
CA GLU A 467 -47.20 10.93 33.00
C GLU A 467 -48.64 10.82 32.52
N LYS A 468 -49.50 11.73 32.99
CA LYS A 468 -50.86 11.87 32.48
C LYS A 468 -50.98 13.24 31.85
N VAL A 469 -50.98 13.28 30.53
CA VAL A 469 -51.11 14.52 29.75
C VAL A 469 -52.49 14.54 29.13
N ARG A 470 -53.16 15.69 29.21
CA ARG A 470 -54.51 15.86 28.66
C ARG A 470 -54.64 17.23 28.03
N HIS A 471 -55.24 17.31 26.85
CA HIS A 471 -55.53 18.56 26.13
C HIS A 471 -54.28 19.43 25.89
N PHE A 472 -53.11 18.82 25.72
CA PHE A 472 -51.87 19.53 25.49
C PHE A 472 -51.48 19.50 24.01
N THR A 473 -50.88 20.60 23.54
CA THR A 473 -50.33 20.67 22.18
C THR A 473 -48.82 20.72 22.24
N PHE A 474 -48.17 19.64 21.80
CA PHE A 474 -46.74 19.56 21.60
C PHE A 474 -46.37 20.26 20.30
N ASN A 475 -45.62 21.36 20.39
CA ASN A 475 -45.12 22.16 19.27
C ASN A 475 -43.59 22.35 19.31
N PHE A 476 -42.90 21.58 20.16
CA PHE A 476 -41.46 21.66 20.37
C PHE A 476 -40.80 20.30 20.10
N THR A 477 -39.50 20.33 19.78
CA THR A 477 -38.72 19.13 19.47
C THR A 477 -38.50 18.29 20.72
N LEU A 478 -38.80 17.00 20.64
CA LEU A 478 -38.54 16.02 21.68
C LEU A 478 -37.24 15.30 21.35
N GLU A 479 -36.23 15.44 22.20
CA GLU A 479 -34.91 14.84 21.99
C GLU A 479 -34.45 14.09 23.25
N ASN A 480 -34.00 12.84 23.05
CA ASN A 480 -33.41 11.98 24.07
C ASN A 480 -34.30 11.73 25.31
N GLN A 481 -35.50 11.21 25.08
CA GLN A 481 -36.52 11.01 26.13
C GLN A 481 -37.09 9.60 26.09
N ILE A 482 -37.31 9.02 27.26
CA ILE A 482 -38.02 7.75 27.40
C ILE A 482 -39.26 8.01 28.26
N HIS A 483 -40.44 7.76 27.71
CA HIS A 483 -41.71 7.86 28.42
C HIS A 483 -42.21 6.44 28.73
N GLN A 484 -42.34 6.10 30.02
CA GLN A 484 -42.80 4.77 30.46
C GLN A 484 -44.14 4.86 31.19
N GLY A 485 -45.14 4.12 30.70
CA GLY A 485 -46.46 4.06 31.31
C GLY A 485 -47.26 5.36 31.21
N GLY A 486 -47.00 6.19 30.19
CA GLY A 486 -47.68 7.46 29.99
C GLY A 486 -49.10 7.31 29.42
N GLU A 487 -50.04 8.13 29.88
CA GLU A 487 -51.40 8.24 29.35
C GLU A 487 -51.59 9.62 28.70
N TYR A 488 -51.88 9.65 27.40
CA TYR A 488 -52.09 10.83 26.59
C TYR A 488 -53.54 10.85 26.10
N PHE A 489 -54.30 11.90 26.44
CA PHE A 489 -55.72 11.99 26.13
C PHE A 489 -56.06 13.32 25.46
N ASN A 490 -56.60 13.25 24.25
CA ASN A 490 -56.95 14.43 23.44
C ASN A 490 -55.77 15.41 23.26
N ASP A 491 -54.57 14.86 23.07
CA ASP A 491 -53.33 15.62 22.87
C ASP A 491 -53.01 15.80 21.38
N LYS A 492 -52.37 16.91 21.03
CA LYS A 492 -51.99 17.26 19.66
C LYS A 492 -50.47 17.36 19.53
N PHE A 493 -49.90 16.64 18.57
CA PHE A 493 -48.47 16.64 18.24
C PHE A 493 -48.33 17.28 16.86
N ILE A 494 -47.98 18.57 16.80
CA ILE A 494 -48.02 19.36 15.55
C ILE A 494 -46.63 19.92 15.24
N GLY A 495 -46.11 19.63 14.05
CA GLY A 495 -44.93 20.29 13.50
C GLY A 495 -43.65 20.09 14.33
N LEU A 496 -43.54 18.94 15.01
CA LEU A 496 -42.43 18.64 15.90
C LEU A 496 -41.50 17.56 15.34
N LYS A 497 -40.25 17.61 15.77
CA LYS A 497 -39.26 16.55 15.51
C LYS A 497 -39.07 15.69 16.74
N MET A 498 -39.18 14.38 16.59
CA MET A 498 -38.84 13.40 17.63
C MET A 498 -37.47 12.80 17.31
N LYS A 499 -36.48 12.95 18.18
CA LYS A 499 -35.13 12.36 18.02
C LYS A 499 -34.78 11.47 19.20
N SER A 500 -34.54 10.19 18.94
CA SER A 500 -34.25 9.18 19.97
C SER A 500 -35.27 9.21 21.12
N VAL A 501 -36.56 9.23 20.77
CA VAL A 501 -37.65 9.21 21.74
C VAL A 501 -38.28 7.83 21.76
N THR A 502 -38.40 7.22 22.94
CA THR A 502 -39.08 5.92 23.08
C THR A 502 -40.28 6.04 24.01
N PHE A 503 -41.44 5.60 23.55
CA PHE A 503 -42.63 5.42 24.38
C PHE A 503 -42.78 3.94 24.68
N GLU A 504 -42.89 3.57 25.95
CA GLU A 504 -43.03 2.19 26.42
C GLU A 504 -44.27 2.08 27.31
N ASP A 505 -45.12 1.08 27.05
CA ASP A 505 -46.35 0.81 27.81
C ASP A 505 -47.30 2.03 27.89
N SER A 506 -47.32 2.87 26.84
CA SER A 506 -48.11 4.11 26.80
C SER A 506 -49.47 3.94 26.10
N LEU A 507 -50.47 4.70 26.57
CA LEU A 507 -51.80 4.80 25.99
C LEU A 507 -51.97 6.16 25.33
N PHE A 508 -52.38 6.16 24.06
CA PHE A 508 -52.76 7.35 23.30
C PHE A 508 -54.22 7.23 22.90
N GLU A 509 -55.06 8.12 23.41
CA GLU A 509 -56.51 8.13 23.14
C GLU A 509 -56.91 9.50 22.58
N GLU A 510 -57.64 9.49 21.45
CA GLU A 510 -58.11 10.71 20.76
C GLU A 510 -56.99 11.72 20.40
N CYS A 511 -55.76 11.22 20.20
CA CYS A 511 -54.60 12.05 19.88
C CYS A 511 -54.47 12.36 18.38
N TYR A 512 -53.86 13.51 18.06
CA TYR A 512 -53.67 13.98 16.69
C TYR A 512 -52.18 14.22 16.40
N PHE A 513 -51.62 13.53 15.41
CA PHE A 513 -50.22 13.64 14.99
C PHE A 513 -50.14 14.27 13.60
N GLU A 514 -49.56 15.46 13.50
CA GLU A 514 -49.48 16.26 12.28
C GLU A 514 -48.05 16.71 12.01
N ASP A 515 -47.57 16.50 10.79
CA ASP A 515 -46.29 17.02 10.31
C ASP A 515 -45.07 16.59 11.15
N ILE A 516 -45.05 15.32 11.54
CA ILE A 516 -44.00 14.77 12.39
C ILE A 516 -42.88 14.18 11.55
N THR A 517 -41.65 14.46 11.97
CA THR A 517 -40.43 13.79 11.50
C THR A 517 -39.76 13.13 12.69
N SER A 518 -39.45 11.86 12.57
CA SER A 518 -38.97 11.03 13.68
C SER A 518 -37.73 10.23 13.30
N SER A 519 -36.65 10.46 14.05
CA SER A 519 -35.36 9.79 13.91
C SER A 519 -35.07 8.95 15.15
N ASN A 520 -34.80 7.65 14.95
CA ASN A 520 -34.55 6.70 16.04
C ASN A 520 -35.66 6.65 17.12
N THR A 521 -36.93 6.88 16.72
CA THR A 521 -38.10 6.91 17.61
C THR A 521 -38.89 5.61 17.52
N PHE A 522 -39.29 5.06 18.66
CA PHE A 522 -40.02 3.80 18.74
C PHE A 522 -41.18 3.85 19.75
N PHE A 523 -42.26 3.16 19.40
CA PHE A 523 -43.42 2.93 20.26
C PHE A 523 -43.49 1.45 20.59
N LYS A 524 -43.17 1.09 21.84
CA LYS A 524 -43.12 -0.29 22.31
C LYS A 524 -44.30 -0.59 23.22
N ASN A 525 -45.04 -1.65 22.93
CA ASN A 525 -46.20 -2.09 23.71
C ASN A 525 -47.21 -0.95 23.98
N CYS A 526 -47.34 -0.02 23.04
CA CYS A 526 -48.23 1.12 23.14
C CYS A 526 -49.61 0.78 22.58
N THR A 527 -50.65 1.45 23.08
CA THR A 527 -52.02 1.33 22.54
C THR A 527 -52.49 2.67 22.01
N PHE A 528 -52.91 2.70 20.76
CA PHE A 528 -53.48 3.86 20.09
C PHE A 528 -54.97 3.62 19.84
N ILE A 529 -55.83 4.54 20.31
CA ILE A 529 -57.28 4.46 20.19
C ILE A 529 -57.79 5.76 19.57
N SER A 530 -58.50 5.66 18.45
CA SER A 530 -59.11 6.82 17.76
C SER A 530 -58.10 7.95 17.48
N THR A 531 -56.86 7.60 17.14
CA THR A 531 -55.80 8.59 16.85
C THR A 531 -55.64 8.83 15.36
N VAL A 532 -55.32 10.06 14.96
CA VAL A 532 -55.11 10.41 13.54
C VAL A 532 -53.65 10.75 13.30
N PHE A 533 -53.06 10.13 12.27
CA PHE A 533 -51.72 10.44 11.77
C PHE A 533 -51.84 11.12 10.40
N TYR A 534 -51.38 12.36 10.31
CA TYR A 534 -51.41 13.17 9.09
C TYR A 534 -50.01 13.68 8.74
N ASN A 535 -49.54 13.37 7.54
CA ASN A 535 -48.22 13.81 7.05
C ASN A 535 -47.04 13.43 7.98
N THR A 536 -47.04 12.18 8.46
CA THR A 536 -46.01 11.66 9.37
C THR A 536 -45.12 10.63 8.69
N ASP A 537 -43.94 10.41 9.27
CA ASP A 537 -42.98 9.37 8.89
C ASP A 537 -43.03 8.15 9.85
N LEU A 538 -44.17 7.95 10.51
CA LEU A 538 -44.41 6.89 11.48
C LEU A 538 -44.95 5.64 10.78
N PHE A 539 -44.04 4.81 10.29
CA PHE A 539 -44.35 3.54 9.63
C PHE A 539 -44.52 2.37 10.62
N GLU A 540 -45.10 1.27 10.13
CA GLU A 540 -45.40 0.07 10.92
C GLU A 540 -44.20 -0.47 11.72
N TYR A 541 -42.98 -0.42 11.18
CA TYR A 541 -41.77 -0.91 11.87
C TYR A 541 -41.40 -0.10 13.13
N LYS A 542 -41.91 1.13 13.29
CA LYS A 542 -41.69 1.95 14.51
C LYS A 542 -42.64 1.56 15.65
N PHE A 543 -43.67 0.76 15.37
CA PHE A 543 -44.66 0.27 16.33
C PHE A 543 -44.35 -1.20 16.71
N ILE A 544 -43.57 -1.39 17.77
CA ILE A 544 -43.14 -2.72 18.22
C ILE A 544 -44.16 -3.25 19.24
N ASN A 545 -44.83 -4.37 18.93
CA ASN A 545 -45.88 -4.96 19.78
C ASN A 545 -46.99 -3.98 20.19
N SER A 546 -47.23 -2.93 19.40
CA SER A 546 -48.21 -1.89 19.70
C SER A 546 -49.55 -2.19 19.02
N ARG A 547 -50.66 -1.83 19.66
CA ARG A 547 -52.03 -2.02 19.13
C ARG A 547 -52.57 -0.69 18.61
N VAL A 548 -53.05 -0.68 17.38
CA VAL A 548 -53.67 0.49 16.75
C VAL A 548 -55.14 0.17 16.49
N VAL A 549 -56.05 0.87 17.18
CA VAL A 549 -57.50 0.63 17.14
C VAL A 549 -58.19 1.89 16.63
N ASN A 550 -59.04 1.73 15.61
CA ASN A 550 -59.86 2.82 15.03
C ASN A 550 -59.06 4.09 14.66
N SER A 551 -57.82 3.93 14.19
CA SER A 551 -56.89 5.04 13.91
C SER A 551 -56.58 5.11 12.41
N THR A 552 -56.34 6.30 11.88
CA THR A 552 -56.18 6.54 10.44
C THR A 552 -54.83 7.16 10.11
N PHE A 553 -54.19 6.67 9.04
CA PHE A 553 -52.97 7.25 8.46
C PHE A 553 -53.30 7.95 7.15
N LEU A 554 -52.96 9.23 7.04
CA LEU A 554 -53.28 10.11 5.91
C LEU A 554 -51.99 10.80 5.41
N HIS A 555 -51.71 10.69 4.10
CA HIS A 555 -50.56 11.34 3.44
C HIS A 555 -49.19 11.03 4.08
N ASN A 556 -48.83 9.76 4.29
CA ASN A 556 -47.51 9.42 4.83
C ASN A 556 -46.37 9.98 3.95
N LYS A 557 -45.33 10.51 4.60
CA LYS A 557 -44.11 10.98 3.93
C LYS A 557 -43.37 9.75 3.36
N GLU A 558 -43.34 9.59 2.04
CA GLU A 558 -42.60 8.51 1.38
C GLU A 558 -41.11 8.86 1.24
N GLY A 559 -40.23 7.91 1.60
CA GLY A 559 -38.76 8.04 1.52
C GLY A 559 -38.07 8.18 2.88
N CYS A 560 -36.84 7.69 3.00
CA CYS A 560 -36.00 7.98 4.16
C CYS A 560 -35.54 9.43 4.08
N GLN A 561 -36.17 10.32 4.83
CA GLN A 561 -35.55 11.62 5.05
C GLN A 561 -34.28 11.43 5.86
N LEU A 562 -33.16 11.73 5.23
CA LEU A 562 -31.88 11.93 5.88
C LEU A 562 -31.99 13.13 6.84
N ASP A 563 -32.47 12.90 8.06
CA ASP A 563 -32.44 13.93 9.11
C ASP A 563 -31.00 14.04 9.61
N PHE A 564 -30.21 14.87 8.92
CA PHE A 564 -28.86 15.24 9.35
C PHE A 564 -28.85 16.31 10.45
N SER A 565 -30.02 16.69 10.99
CA SER A 565 -30.12 17.68 12.08
C SER A 565 -29.59 17.19 13.44
N ASP A 566 -28.79 16.14 13.45
CA ASP A 566 -27.61 15.97 14.32
C ASP A 566 -26.43 16.82 13.79
N ASP A 567 -26.70 18.08 13.39
CA ASP A 567 -25.79 18.96 12.63
C ASP A 567 -24.41 19.10 13.31
N ASN A 568 -24.38 19.01 14.65
CA ASN A 568 -23.14 19.07 15.41
C ASN A 568 -22.36 17.74 15.40
N ASN A 569 -23.02 16.58 15.51
CA ASN A 569 -22.30 15.30 15.61
C ASN A 569 -21.72 14.88 14.26
N ALA A 570 -22.48 14.99 13.17
CA ALA A 570 -21.97 14.63 11.84
C ALA A 570 -20.82 15.55 11.41
N TYR A 571 -20.97 16.86 11.60
CA TYR A 571 -19.92 17.84 11.34
C TYR A 571 -18.66 17.56 12.16
N MET A 572 -18.80 17.28 13.47
CA MET A 572 -17.68 16.97 14.35
C MET A 572 -16.96 15.68 13.94
N ILE A 573 -17.67 14.65 13.47
CA ILE A 573 -17.03 13.40 13.01
C ILE A 573 -16.10 13.66 11.81
N TYR A 574 -16.55 14.40 10.80
CA TYR A 574 -15.71 14.75 9.65
C TYR A 574 -14.58 15.70 10.05
N PHE A 575 -14.83 16.63 10.96
CA PHE A 575 -13.81 17.55 11.48
C PHE A 575 -12.71 16.82 12.28
N VAL A 576 -13.07 15.87 13.15
CA VAL A 576 -12.12 15.03 13.89
C VAL A 576 -11.29 14.19 12.93
N SER A 577 -11.91 13.65 11.89
CA SER A 577 -11.20 12.90 10.84
C SER A 577 -10.20 13.79 10.08
N PHE A 578 -10.58 15.02 9.76
CA PHE A 578 -9.69 16.02 9.18
C PHE A 578 -8.49 16.32 10.09
N LEU A 579 -8.72 16.58 11.38
CA LEU A 579 -7.65 16.79 12.37
C LEU A 579 -6.72 15.58 12.48
N GLY A 580 -7.27 14.36 12.45
CA GLY A 580 -6.50 13.12 12.43
C GLY A 580 -5.57 13.03 11.22
N THR A 581 -6.08 13.30 10.01
CA THR A 581 -5.25 13.31 8.79
C THR A 581 -4.20 14.42 8.80
N LEU A 582 -4.52 15.59 9.37
CA LEU A 582 -3.60 16.71 9.48
C LEU A 582 -2.44 16.41 10.45
N ALA A 583 -2.70 15.67 11.52
CA ALA A 583 -1.69 15.28 12.51
C ALA A 583 -0.62 14.34 11.96
N VAL A 584 -0.88 13.65 10.85
CA VAL A 584 0.07 12.74 10.19
C VAL A 584 1.14 13.50 9.40
N LEU A 585 0.83 14.71 8.91
CA LEU A 585 1.71 15.48 8.03
C LEU A 585 3.07 15.85 8.68
N PRO A 586 3.14 16.32 9.94
CA PRO A 586 4.41 16.53 10.63
C PRO A 586 5.26 15.26 10.73
N GLY A 587 4.63 14.11 11.00
CA GLY A 587 5.32 12.82 11.07
C GLY A 587 5.97 12.44 9.74
N ASN A 588 5.27 12.70 8.64
CA ASN A 588 5.77 12.45 7.29
C ASN A 588 7.00 13.33 6.98
N ILE A 589 6.93 14.63 7.25
CA ILE A 589 8.07 15.57 7.06
C ILE A 589 9.27 15.14 7.89
N VAL A 590 9.05 14.79 9.17
CA VAL A 590 10.11 14.34 10.07
C VAL A 590 10.75 13.06 9.54
N SER A 591 9.96 12.13 9.02
CA SER A 591 10.47 10.88 8.44
C SER A 591 11.30 11.14 7.16
N ALA A 592 10.86 12.04 6.28
CA ALA A 592 11.59 12.39 5.06
C ALA A 592 12.95 13.01 5.38
N LEU A 593 13.02 13.90 6.38
CA LEU A 593 14.27 14.58 6.77
C LEU A 593 15.25 13.68 7.55
N LEU A 594 14.76 12.67 8.25
CA LEU A 594 15.57 11.81 9.11
C LEU A 594 15.95 10.47 8.48
N MET A 595 15.29 10.06 7.40
CA MET A 595 15.49 8.76 6.77
C MET A 595 16.94 8.51 6.37
N ASP A 596 17.61 9.52 5.78
CA ASP A 596 19.00 9.38 5.33
C ASP A 596 20.01 9.45 6.49
N LYS A 597 19.66 10.14 7.59
CA LYS A 597 20.56 10.29 8.76
C LYS A 597 20.51 9.08 9.69
N ILE A 598 19.30 8.61 9.99
CA ILE A 598 19.07 7.53 10.96
C ILE A 598 19.15 6.17 10.25
N GLY A 599 18.87 6.12 8.95
CA GLY A 599 18.77 4.89 8.18
C GLY A 599 17.41 4.23 8.33
N ARG A 600 16.95 3.61 7.23
CA ARG A 600 15.56 3.12 7.04
C ARG A 600 15.14 2.10 8.09
N LEU A 601 15.98 1.09 8.34
CA LEU A 601 15.66 0.01 9.27
C LEU A 601 15.53 0.50 10.72
N ARG A 602 16.42 1.41 11.15
CA ARG A 602 16.39 2.00 12.48
C ARG A 602 15.19 2.93 12.66
N MET A 603 14.83 3.67 11.60
CA MET A 603 13.62 4.48 11.60
C MET A 603 12.38 3.59 11.76
N LEU A 604 12.22 2.56 10.92
CA LEU A 604 11.12 1.58 10.99
C LEU A 604 10.98 0.98 12.39
N ALA A 605 12.07 0.49 12.98
CA ALA A 605 12.05 -0.09 14.31
C ALA A 605 11.70 0.94 15.39
N GLY A 606 12.30 2.14 15.33
CA GLY A 606 12.09 3.21 16.28
C GLY A 606 10.65 3.72 16.31
N SER A 607 10.08 4.04 15.13
CA SER A 607 8.69 4.49 15.04
C SER A 607 7.71 3.40 15.40
N SER A 608 7.97 2.13 15.07
CA SER A 608 7.08 1.02 15.45
C SER A 608 7.02 0.84 16.96
N VAL A 609 8.15 0.93 17.67
CA VAL A 609 8.17 0.88 19.14
C VAL A 609 7.42 2.08 19.74
N MET A 610 7.63 3.28 19.22
CA MET A 610 6.90 4.46 19.69
C MET A 610 5.39 4.34 19.44
N SER A 611 4.97 3.81 18.28
CA SER A 611 3.56 3.53 17.99
C SER A 611 2.96 2.51 18.97
N CYS A 612 3.68 1.45 19.33
CA CYS A 612 3.24 0.50 20.36
C CYS A 612 3.04 1.16 21.72
N VAL A 613 3.93 2.07 22.11
CA VAL A 613 3.79 2.85 23.35
C VAL A 613 2.54 3.75 23.30
N SER A 614 2.29 4.43 22.17
CA SER A 614 1.07 5.21 21.98
C SER A 614 -0.19 4.34 22.06
N CYS A 615 -0.18 3.14 21.47
CA CYS A 615 -1.29 2.17 21.59
C CYS A 615 -1.55 1.72 23.03
N PHE A 616 -0.49 1.53 23.83
CA PHE A 616 -0.66 1.18 25.24
C PHE A 616 -1.41 2.28 26.01
N PHE A 617 -1.10 3.56 25.74
CA PHE A 617 -1.78 4.69 26.37
C PHE A 617 -3.24 4.85 25.93
N LEU A 618 -3.59 4.41 24.71
CA LEU A 618 -4.99 4.40 24.24
C LEU A 618 -5.91 3.55 25.12
N SER A 619 -5.39 2.48 25.73
CA SER A 619 -6.18 1.64 26.64
C SER A 619 -6.62 2.37 27.92
N PHE A 620 -6.02 3.52 28.25
CA PHE A 620 -6.36 4.33 29.43
C PHE A 620 -7.19 5.58 29.07
N GLY A 621 -7.51 5.79 27.79
CA GLY A 621 -8.25 6.96 27.33
C GLY A 621 -9.73 6.89 27.72
N ASN A 622 -10.11 7.56 28.80
CA ASN A 622 -11.50 7.63 29.27
C ASN A 622 -12.27 8.86 28.78
N SER A 623 -11.64 9.76 28.03
CA SER A 623 -12.28 10.96 27.48
C SER A 623 -12.13 11.03 25.97
N GLU A 624 -13.14 11.61 25.31
CA GLU A 624 -13.16 11.84 23.86
C GLU A 624 -11.92 12.63 23.40
N SER A 625 -11.58 13.72 24.10
CA SER A 625 -10.43 14.56 23.77
C SER A 625 -9.08 13.84 23.95
N ALA A 626 -8.95 12.99 24.98
CA ALA A 626 -7.73 12.21 25.18
C ALA A 626 -7.58 11.14 24.08
N MET A 627 -8.68 10.50 23.68
CA MET A 627 -8.68 9.53 22.57
C MET A 627 -8.27 10.17 21.25
N ILE A 628 -8.80 11.35 20.92
CA ILE A 628 -8.42 12.09 19.70
C ILE A 628 -6.94 12.51 19.74
N ALA A 629 -6.44 13.01 20.87
CA ALA A 629 -5.04 13.41 21.00
C ALA A 629 -4.07 12.22 20.84
N LEU A 630 -4.39 11.08 21.44
CA LEU A 630 -3.61 9.86 21.34
C LEU A 630 -3.68 9.23 19.93
N LEU A 631 -4.82 9.37 19.24
CA LEU A 631 -4.95 9.00 17.83
C LEU A 631 -4.01 9.82 16.95
N CYS A 632 -4.02 11.14 17.10
CA CYS A 632 -3.12 12.03 16.37
C CYS A 632 -1.66 11.68 16.62
N LEU A 633 -1.30 11.34 17.87
CA LEU A 633 0.04 10.88 18.23
C LEU A 633 0.39 9.55 17.54
N PHE A 634 -0.50 8.55 17.61
CA PHE A 634 -0.30 7.25 16.97
C PHE A 634 -0.15 7.39 15.45
N GLY A 635 -1.02 8.17 14.79
CA GLY A 635 -0.97 8.43 13.35
C GLY A 635 0.32 9.14 12.93
N GLY A 636 0.71 10.19 13.66
CA GLY A 636 1.93 10.95 13.38
C GLY A 636 3.23 10.15 13.59
N VAL A 637 3.24 9.20 14.51
CA VAL A 637 4.41 8.34 14.74
C VAL A 637 4.44 7.16 13.76
N SER A 638 3.30 6.52 13.52
CA SER A 638 3.21 5.32 12.67
C SER A 638 3.52 5.59 11.21
N ILE A 639 3.27 6.81 10.71
CA ILE A 639 3.59 7.16 9.32
C ILE A 639 5.09 7.11 9.01
N ALA A 640 5.95 7.37 9.99
CA ALA A 640 7.38 7.25 9.80
C ALA A 640 7.79 5.80 9.56
N SER A 641 7.10 4.83 10.18
CA SER A 641 7.29 3.41 9.89
C SER A 641 6.81 3.07 8.48
N TRP A 642 5.70 3.66 8.02
CA TRP A 642 5.10 3.36 6.72
C TRP A 642 6.02 3.82 5.59
N ASN A 643 6.46 5.07 5.67
CA ASN A 643 7.41 5.61 4.72
C ASN A 643 8.73 4.82 4.71
N ALA A 644 9.22 4.43 5.90
CA ALA A 644 10.40 3.56 6.00
C ALA A 644 10.21 2.22 5.28
N LEU A 645 9.04 1.61 5.43
CA LEU A 645 8.70 0.32 4.85
C LEU A 645 8.55 0.39 3.32
N ASP A 646 7.87 1.42 2.79
CA ASP A 646 7.70 1.64 1.35
C ASP A 646 9.06 1.74 0.66
N VAL A 647 9.90 2.60 1.22
CA VAL A 647 11.21 2.93 0.69
C VAL A 647 12.19 1.75 0.83
N LEU A 648 12.09 0.96 1.91
CA LEU A 648 12.89 -0.24 2.11
C LEU A 648 12.47 -1.38 1.15
N THR A 649 11.18 -1.53 0.89
CA THR A 649 10.64 -2.54 -0.04
C THR A 649 11.21 -2.34 -1.44
N VAL A 650 11.30 -1.09 -1.88
CA VAL A 650 11.75 -0.72 -3.22
C VAL A 650 13.27 -0.84 -3.38
N GLU A 651 14.05 -0.81 -2.29
CA GLU A 651 15.52 -0.93 -2.34
C GLU A 651 16.07 -2.33 -2.12
N LEU A 652 15.36 -3.19 -1.40
CA LEU A 652 15.82 -4.55 -1.10
C LEU A 652 15.93 -5.44 -2.33
N TYR A 653 15.15 -5.16 -3.37
CA TYR A 653 15.17 -5.92 -4.62
C TYR A 653 16.03 -5.23 -5.69
N PRO A 654 16.75 -6.00 -6.52
CA PRO A 654 17.46 -5.46 -7.68
C PRO A 654 16.47 -4.99 -8.77
N SER A 655 16.90 -4.06 -9.63
CA SER A 655 16.04 -3.32 -10.56
C SER A 655 15.25 -4.19 -11.55
N ASP A 656 15.76 -5.38 -11.86
CA ASP A 656 15.14 -6.39 -12.72
C ASP A 656 14.01 -7.17 -12.03
N LYS A 657 14.02 -7.25 -10.69
CA LYS A 657 13.07 -8.00 -9.86
C LYS A 657 12.12 -7.13 -9.01
N ARG A 658 12.22 -5.81 -9.12
CA ARG A 658 11.41 -4.82 -8.37
C ARG A 658 9.94 -4.77 -8.76
#